data_AF-A0A8B7RPB9-F1
#
_entry.id   AF-A0A8B7RPB9-F1
#
_cell.length_a   1.000
_cell.length_b   1.000
_cell.length_c   1.000
_cell.angle_alpha   90.00
_cell.angle_beta   90.00
_cell.angle_gamma   90.00
#
_symmetry.space_group_name_H-M   'P 1'
#
loop_
_entity.id
_entity.type
_entity.pdbx_description
1 polymer ?
#
loop_
_entity_poly.entity_id
_entity_poly.type
_entity_poly.pdbx_seq_one_letter_code
_entity_poly.pdbx_strand_id
1 'polypeptide(L)'
;MPAITKVPENLLPFAVQCRNLTVSNTRTVLLTPEIYVDQNIHEQLVDLMLEAIQGAHFEDVTEFLEEVIEALTLDEEVRTFPEVMIPVFDILLGRIKDLELCQILLYAYLDILLYFTRQKDMAKVFVECIQPKDPSNGQMYQKTLLGVILNISCLLKTPGVVENHGYFLNPSRSSPQEIKVQEANIHQFMAQFHEKIYQMLKNLLQLSPETKHCILSWLGNCLHANAGRTKIWANQMPEIFFQMYASDAFFLNLGAALLKLCQPFCKPRSSRLLTFNPTYCALKELNDEERKIKNVHMRDQENNNNISSNPFAALFGSLADAKQFAAIQKEQLKQQSGPSLFCFLWGRLHDQMVKINQNLHRLQVAWRDAQQSSSPAADNLREQFERLMTIYLSTKTAMTEPQMLQNCLNLQVSMAVLLVQLAIGNEGSPPIELTFPLPDGYSSLAYVPEFFADNLGDCLIFLRRFADDILETSADSLEHVLHFITIFTGSIERMKNPHLRAKLAEVLEAVMPHLDQTPNPLVSSVFHRKRVFCNFPYAPQLAEALIKVFVDIEFTDEIPQDLAPNHDVSSGYPAESEVGTLRPLIICRVSSLLALQALYLSKIKIQQIEKDRGEWDSLTPEARREKEAGLQMFGQLARFHNIMSNETIGTLAFLTSEIKSLFVHPFLAERIISMLNYFLQHLVGPKMGALKVKDFSEFDFKPQQLVSDICTIYLNLGDEENFCATVPKDGRSYSPTLFAQTVRVLKKINKPGNMIVAFSNLADKIKSLADLQQQEEETYADACDEFLDPIMSTLMSDPVVLPSSRVTVDRSTIARHLLSDQTDPFNRSPLTMDQIRPNTELKEKIQRWLAERKQQQKGQLE
;
A
#
# COMPACT_ATOMS: atom_id res chain seq x y z
N MET A 1 17.58 0.57 52.82
CA MET A 1 17.78 0.63 54.29
C MET A 1 19.14 1.21 54.68
N PRO A 2 19.35 2.54 54.68
CA PRO A 2 20.60 3.17 55.16
C PRO A 2 20.69 3.27 56.70
N ALA A 3 19.86 2.55 57.45
CA ALA A 3 19.63 2.80 58.88
C ALA A 3 20.53 1.98 59.81
N ILE A 4 21.09 0.84 59.40
CA ILE A 4 21.95 0.01 60.27
C ILE A 4 23.27 0.73 60.60
N THR A 5 23.76 1.58 59.70
CA THR A 5 24.95 2.43 59.94
C THR A 5 24.69 3.62 60.88
N LYS A 6 23.41 3.90 61.22
CA LYS A 6 23.01 4.93 62.19
C LYS A 6 22.67 4.36 63.57
N VAL A 7 22.77 3.04 63.74
CA VAL A 7 22.51 2.37 65.01
C VAL A 7 23.73 2.57 65.92
N PRO A 8 23.54 2.99 67.19
CA PRO A 8 24.62 3.04 68.18
C PRO A 8 25.42 1.72 68.24
N GLU A 9 26.75 1.78 68.37
CA GLU A 9 27.64 0.59 68.29
C GLU A 9 27.23 -0.55 69.24
N ASN A 10 26.66 -0.21 70.40
CA ASN A 10 26.16 -1.17 71.39
C ASN A 10 24.86 -1.89 70.99
N LEU A 11 24.11 -1.36 70.01
CA LEU A 11 22.85 -1.93 69.51
C LEU A 11 22.99 -2.59 68.14
N LEU A 12 24.11 -2.36 67.45
CA LEU A 12 24.41 -2.92 66.13
C LEU A 12 24.31 -4.47 66.08
N PRO A 13 24.84 -5.23 67.05
CA PRO A 13 24.73 -6.70 67.03
C PRO A 13 23.27 -7.19 67.11
N PHE A 14 22.43 -6.50 67.89
CA PHE A 14 21.01 -6.83 68.03
C PHE A 14 20.24 -6.50 66.75
N ALA A 15 20.54 -5.36 66.12
CA ALA A 15 19.92 -4.98 64.85
C ALA A 15 20.25 -6.00 63.74
N VAL A 16 21.50 -6.46 63.66
CA VAL A 16 21.93 -7.52 62.73
C VAL A 16 21.22 -8.84 63.04
N GLN A 17 21.09 -9.21 64.33
CA GLN A 17 20.37 -10.42 64.73
C GLN A 17 18.88 -10.35 64.35
N CYS A 18 18.21 -9.21 64.58
CA CYS A 18 16.83 -9.00 64.15
C CYS A 18 16.68 -9.15 62.64
N ARG A 19 17.57 -8.52 61.85
CA ARG A 19 17.58 -8.64 60.39
C ARG A 19 17.68 -10.11 59.95
N ASN A 20 18.67 -10.84 60.47
CA ASN A 20 18.88 -12.25 60.11
C ASN A 20 17.67 -13.12 60.49
N LEU A 21 17.05 -12.86 61.65
CA LEU A 21 15.82 -13.55 62.07
C LEU A 21 14.63 -13.20 61.17
N THR A 22 14.49 -11.95 60.72
CA THR A 22 13.42 -11.56 59.78
C THR A 22 13.57 -12.28 58.44
N VAL A 23 14.78 -12.31 57.87
CA VAL A 23 15.05 -13.04 56.62
C VAL A 23 14.83 -14.55 56.80
N SER A 24 15.36 -15.14 57.87
CA SER A 24 15.20 -16.56 58.17
C SER A 24 13.73 -16.95 58.37
N ASN A 25 12.96 -16.15 59.11
CA ASN A 25 11.54 -16.43 59.32
C ASN A 25 10.74 -16.30 58.02
N THR A 26 11.01 -15.28 57.22
CA THR A 26 10.34 -15.08 55.92
C THR A 26 10.64 -16.24 54.97
N ARG A 27 11.89 -16.73 54.97
CA ARG A 27 12.28 -17.93 54.25
C ARG A 27 11.46 -19.16 54.69
N THR A 28 11.34 -19.42 56.00
CA THR A 28 10.53 -20.54 56.52
C THR A 28 9.06 -20.42 56.14
N VAL A 29 8.51 -19.21 56.25
CA VAL A 29 7.13 -18.87 55.87
C VAL A 29 6.85 -19.17 54.40
N LEU A 30 7.80 -18.88 53.51
CA LEU A 30 7.68 -19.13 52.07
C LEU A 30 7.91 -20.60 51.67
N LEU A 31 8.77 -21.34 52.40
CA LEU A 31 9.01 -22.77 52.15
C LEU A 31 7.90 -23.67 52.67
N THR A 32 7.26 -23.28 53.79
CA THR A 32 6.24 -24.08 54.48
C THR A 32 5.01 -23.24 54.83
N PRO A 33 4.30 -22.68 53.82
CA PRO A 33 3.15 -21.82 54.07
C PRO A 33 2.00 -22.54 54.78
N GLU A 34 1.91 -23.87 54.71
CA GLU A 34 0.85 -24.67 55.34
C GLU A 34 0.85 -24.59 56.87
N ILE A 35 1.97 -24.20 57.48
CA ILE A 35 2.07 -23.99 58.94
C ILE A 35 1.21 -22.79 59.37
N TYR A 36 0.91 -21.87 58.46
CA TYR A 36 0.21 -20.61 58.70
C TYR A 36 -1.24 -20.67 58.18
N VAL A 37 -2.06 -21.52 58.81
CA VAL A 37 -3.40 -21.93 58.34
C VAL A 37 -4.37 -20.78 58.04
N ASP A 38 -4.26 -19.65 58.73
CA ASP A 38 -5.14 -18.47 58.56
C ASP A 38 -4.54 -17.35 57.71
N GLN A 39 -3.43 -17.60 57.01
CA GLN A 39 -2.72 -16.58 56.22
C GLN A 39 -2.47 -17.03 54.79
N ASN A 40 -2.76 -16.16 53.83
CA ASN A 40 -2.31 -16.32 52.45
C ASN A 40 -0.97 -15.61 52.26
N ILE A 41 0.11 -16.33 52.56
CA ILE A 41 1.48 -15.79 52.54
C ILE A 41 1.86 -15.18 51.18
N HIS A 42 1.51 -15.86 50.09
CA HIS A 42 1.84 -15.39 48.75
C HIS A 42 1.08 -14.11 48.40
N GLU A 43 -0.16 -13.95 48.89
CA GLU A 43 -0.95 -12.74 48.70
C GLU A 43 -0.41 -11.57 49.52
N GLN A 44 -0.06 -11.83 50.78
CA GLN A 44 0.57 -10.84 51.66
C GLN A 44 1.89 -10.32 51.09
N LEU A 45 2.67 -11.18 50.41
CA LEU A 45 3.89 -10.76 49.72
C LEU A 45 3.57 -9.78 48.58
N VAL A 46 2.53 -10.05 47.78
CA VAL A 46 2.08 -9.12 46.73
C VAL A 46 1.59 -7.81 47.33
N ASP A 47 0.83 -7.86 48.43
CA ASP A 47 0.32 -6.68 49.13
C ASP A 47 1.45 -5.83 49.71
N LEU A 48 2.46 -6.45 50.32
CA LEU A 48 3.67 -5.78 50.82
C LEU A 48 4.39 -5.03 49.69
N MET A 49 4.56 -5.65 48.53
CA MET A 49 5.19 -5.01 47.37
C MET A 49 4.33 -3.87 46.81
N LEU A 50 3.01 -4.02 46.81
CA LEU A 50 2.08 -2.99 46.36
C LEU A 50 2.11 -1.77 47.28
N GLU A 51 2.09 -1.99 48.59
CA GLU A 51 2.25 -0.94 49.60
C GLU A 51 3.63 -0.25 49.47
N ALA A 52 4.70 -1.01 49.21
CA ALA A 52 6.04 -0.46 49.05
C ALA A 52 6.15 0.52 47.88
N ILE A 53 5.53 0.18 46.75
CA ILE A 53 5.50 1.04 45.55
C ILE A 53 4.67 2.30 45.81
N GLN A 54 3.55 2.19 46.53
CA GLN A 54 2.68 3.33 46.83
C GLN A 54 3.25 4.23 47.94
N GLY A 55 3.97 3.66 48.90
CA GLY A 55 4.43 4.31 50.13
C GLY A 55 5.85 4.89 50.09
N ALA A 56 6.50 4.95 48.92
CA ALA A 56 7.89 5.42 48.76
C ALA A 56 8.95 4.65 49.57
N HIS A 57 8.65 3.42 49.99
CA HIS A 57 9.56 2.49 50.70
C HIS A 57 10.06 1.36 49.78
N PHE A 58 9.96 1.54 48.46
CA PHE A 58 10.24 0.50 47.49
C PHE A 58 11.68 -0.04 47.60
N GLU A 59 12.67 0.84 47.76
CA GLU A 59 14.08 0.44 47.88
C GLU A 59 14.33 -0.45 49.10
N ASP A 60 13.73 -0.12 50.24
CA ASP A 60 13.87 -0.89 51.48
C ASP A 60 13.29 -2.30 51.35
N VAL A 61 12.13 -2.42 50.68
CA VAL A 61 11.48 -3.71 50.44
C VAL A 61 12.24 -4.52 49.40
N THR A 62 12.76 -3.90 48.33
CA THR A 62 13.56 -4.61 47.33
C THR A 62 14.87 -5.15 47.90
N GLU A 63 15.56 -4.40 48.76
CA GLU A 63 16.78 -4.86 49.44
C GLU A 63 16.48 -6.07 50.35
N PHE A 64 15.38 -5.99 51.12
CA PHE A 64 14.92 -7.10 51.93
C PHE A 64 14.58 -8.35 51.10
N LEU A 65 13.88 -8.18 49.97
CA LEU A 65 13.52 -9.29 49.09
C LEU A 65 14.75 -9.92 48.42
N GLU A 66 15.77 -9.15 48.08
CA GLU A 66 17.03 -9.68 47.53
C GLU A 66 17.71 -10.65 48.52
N GLU A 67 17.76 -10.30 49.80
CA GLU A 67 18.30 -11.18 50.86
C GLU A 67 17.48 -12.46 51.05
N VAL A 68 16.14 -12.34 50.99
CA VAL A 68 15.24 -13.50 51.08
C VAL A 68 15.40 -14.42 49.86
N ILE A 69 15.53 -13.86 48.66
CA ILE A 69 15.77 -14.62 47.43
C ILE A 69 17.10 -15.37 47.52
N GLU A 70 18.18 -14.69 47.93
CA GLU A 70 19.48 -15.34 48.12
C GLU A 70 19.37 -16.52 49.11
N ALA A 71 18.70 -16.32 50.24
CA ALA A 71 18.49 -17.36 51.24
C ALA A 71 17.63 -18.53 50.74
N LEU A 72 16.65 -18.29 49.86
CA LEU A 72 15.82 -19.33 49.25
C LEU A 72 16.58 -20.13 48.18
N THR A 73 17.43 -19.48 47.38
CA THR A 73 18.22 -20.15 46.34
C THR A 73 19.36 -21.01 46.88
N LEU A 74 19.82 -20.75 48.11
CA LEU A 74 20.87 -21.53 48.77
C LEU A 74 20.37 -22.85 49.36
N ASP A 75 19.07 -23.00 49.60
CA ASP A 75 18.49 -24.14 50.31
C ASP A 75 17.24 -24.64 49.58
N GLU A 76 17.45 -25.56 48.65
CA GLU A 76 16.43 -26.21 47.81
C GLU A 76 15.95 -27.56 48.39
N GLU A 77 16.21 -27.87 49.67
CA GLU A 77 15.89 -29.19 50.23
C GLU A 77 14.39 -29.43 50.42
N VAL A 78 13.61 -28.37 50.66
CA VAL A 78 12.16 -28.46 50.96
C VAL A 78 11.29 -28.15 49.75
N ARG A 79 11.57 -27.02 49.08
CA ARG A 79 10.94 -26.58 47.84
C ARG A 79 11.97 -25.87 47.00
N THR A 80 11.83 -26.01 45.69
CA THR A 80 12.65 -25.23 44.75
C THR A 80 12.15 -23.79 44.70
N PHE A 81 13.05 -22.87 44.33
CA PHE A 81 12.69 -21.45 44.20
C PHE A 81 11.50 -21.19 43.24
N PRO A 82 11.36 -21.88 42.09
CA PRO A 82 10.17 -21.77 41.24
C PRO A 82 8.88 -22.17 41.96
N GLU A 83 8.86 -23.27 42.73
CA GLU A 83 7.67 -23.75 43.45
C GLU A 83 7.15 -22.74 44.47
N VAL A 84 8.06 -21.98 45.10
CA VAL A 84 7.71 -20.91 46.06
C VAL A 84 7.09 -19.70 45.35
N MET A 85 7.55 -19.39 44.14
CA MET A 85 7.28 -18.12 43.48
C MET A 85 6.17 -18.18 42.42
N ILE A 86 5.90 -19.35 41.83
CA ILE A 86 4.77 -19.54 40.90
C ILE A 86 3.43 -19.07 41.51
N PRO A 87 3.06 -19.41 42.76
CA PRO A 87 1.81 -18.93 43.36
C PRO A 87 1.70 -17.39 43.45
N VAL A 88 2.83 -16.69 43.61
CA VAL A 88 2.88 -15.23 43.63
C VAL A 88 2.52 -14.67 42.25
N PHE A 89 3.03 -15.27 41.19
CA PHE A 89 2.68 -14.91 39.81
C PHE A 89 1.22 -15.26 39.47
N ASP A 90 0.67 -16.35 39.99
CA ASP A 90 -0.74 -16.72 39.82
C ASP A 90 -1.69 -15.70 40.47
N ILE A 91 -1.34 -15.19 41.67
CA ILE A 91 -2.09 -14.12 42.34
C ILE A 91 -2.04 -12.83 41.52
N LEU A 92 -0.86 -12.45 41.02
CA LEU A 92 -0.70 -11.29 40.14
C LEU A 92 -1.54 -11.44 38.86
N LEU A 93 -1.50 -12.61 38.22
CA LEU A 93 -2.34 -12.91 37.07
C LEU A 93 -3.83 -12.73 37.40
N GLY A 94 -4.27 -13.29 38.53
CA GLY A 94 -5.63 -13.21 39.02
C GLY A 94 -6.11 -11.77 39.27
N ARG A 95 -5.23 -10.90 39.79
CA ARG A 95 -5.52 -9.49 40.08
C ARG A 95 -5.45 -8.59 38.84
N ILE A 96 -4.54 -8.86 37.91
CA ILE A 96 -4.33 -8.05 36.71
C ILE A 96 -5.42 -8.28 35.65
N LYS A 97 -5.97 -9.50 35.53
CA LYS A 97 -6.88 -9.89 34.44
C LYS A 97 -8.13 -9.01 34.27
N ASP A 98 -8.61 -8.43 35.38
CA ASP A 98 -9.85 -7.66 35.42
C ASP A 98 -9.61 -6.14 35.33
N LEU A 99 -8.34 -5.70 35.28
CA LEU A 99 -7.99 -4.28 35.20
C LEU A 99 -8.16 -3.70 33.80
N GLU A 100 -8.29 -2.38 33.75
CA GLU A 100 -8.41 -1.59 32.52
C GLU A 100 -7.19 -0.69 32.31
N LEU A 101 -6.95 -0.30 31.06
CA LEU A 101 -5.76 0.46 30.65
C LEU A 101 -5.56 1.78 31.43
N CYS A 102 -6.66 2.45 31.80
CA CYS A 102 -6.63 3.76 32.44
C CYS A 102 -6.65 3.70 33.99
N GLN A 103 -6.60 2.49 34.58
CA GLN A 103 -6.60 2.33 36.03
C GLN A 103 -5.17 2.44 36.59
N ILE A 104 -4.97 3.31 37.59
CA ILE A 104 -3.65 3.54 38.20
C ILE A 104 -3.07 2.27 38.83
N LEU A 105 -3.94 1.43 39.42
CA LEU A 105 -3.54 0.17 40.06
C LEU A 105 -2.82 -0.79 39.10
N LEU A 106 -3.18 -0.78 37.81
CA LEU A 106 -2.49 -1.57 36.78
C LEU A 106 -0.99 -1.22 36.74
N TYR A 107 -0.66 0.08 36.74
CA TYR A 107 0.73 0.53 36.62
C TYR A 107 1.57 0.17 37.84
N ALA A 108 0.97 0.14 39.03
CA ALA A 108 1.64 -0.35 40.23
C ALA A 108 2.01 -1.84 40.10
N TYR A 109 1.12 -2.68 39.58
CA TYR A 109 1.45 -4.09 39.30
C TYR A 109 2.50 -4.24 38.20
N LEU A 110 2.48 -3.41 37.16
CA LEU A 110 3.52 -3.41 36.13
C LEU A 110 4.89 -3.03 36.70
N ASP A 111 4.94 -2.14 37.70
CA ASP A 111 6.17 -1.78 38.39
C ASP A 111 6.74 -2.93 39.24
N ILE A 112 5.88 -3.71 39.89
CA ILE A 112 6.26 -4.97 40.56
C ILE A 112 6.89 -5.93 39.54
N LEU A 113 6.22 -6.15 38.40
CA LEU A 113 6.70 -7.05 37.36
C LEU A 113 8.01 -6.55 36.72
N LEU A 114 8.18 -5.23 36.57
CA LEU A 114 9.43 -4.66 36.11
C LEU A 114 10.59 -4.99 37.04
N TYR A 115 10.40 -4.92 38.36
CA TYR A 115 11.40 -5.38 39.31
C TYR A 115 11.70 -6.87 39.14
N PHE A 116 10.69 -7.73 39.04
CA PHE A 116 10.90 -9.16 38.83
C PHE A 116 11.67 -9.48 37.55
N THR A 117 11.42 -8.75 36.45
CA THR A 117 12.19 -8.96 35.20
C THR A 117 13.64 -8.49 35.27
N ARG A 118 14.02 -7.68 36.26
CA ARG A 118 15.41 -7.23 36.47
C ARG A 118 16.21 -8.17 37.36
N GLN A 119 15.55 -8.87 38.29
CA GLN A 119 16.21 -9.82 39.19
C GLN A 119 16.39 -11.18 38.49
N LYS A 120 17.60 -11.74 38.55
CA LYS A 120 18.03 -12.90 37.74
C LYS A 120 17.17 -14.16 37.94
N ASP A 121 16.84 -14.48 39.17
CA ASP A 121 16.15 -15.73 39.52
C ASP A 121 14.65 -15.61 39.34
N MET A 122 14.06 -14.47 39.72
CA MET A 122 12.68 -14.06 39.44
C MET A 122 12.39 -14.07 37.94
N ALA A 123 13.30 -13.54 37.13
CA ALA A 123 13.15 -13.53 35.68
C ALA A 123 13.13 -14.94 35.09
N LYS A 124 13.90 -15.90 35.62
CA LYS A 124 13.82 -17.31 35.19
C LYS A 124 12.45 -17.90 35.47
N VAL A 125 11.95 -17.74 36.70
CA VAL A 125 10.61 -18.22 37.09
C VAL A 125 9.53 -17.52 36.25
N PHE A 126 9.66 -16.21 36.01
CA PHE A 126 8.74 -15.47 35.15
C PHE A 126 8.70 -16.05 33.73
N VAL A 127 9.86 -16.36 33.14
CA VAL A 127 9.94 -16.96 31.79
C VAL A 127 9.33 -18.36 31.73
N GLU A 128 9.38 -19.13 32.81
CA GLU A 128 8.68 -20.41 32.95
C GLU A 128 7.16 -20.20 33.05
N CYS A 129 6.72 -19.23 33.85
CA CYS A 129 5.30 -18.91 34.06
C CYS A 129 4.58 -18.41 32.79
N ILE A 130 5.31 -17.81 31.85
CA ILE A 130 4.72 -17.32 30.60
C ILE A 130 4.67 -18.38 29.50
N GLN A 131 5.21 -19.59 29.72
CA GLN A 131 5.08 -20.66 28.74
C GLN A 131 3.63 -21.14 28.67
N PRO A 132 3.04 -21.23 27.47
CA PRO A 132 1.66 -21.71 27.35
C PRO A 132 1.60 -23.22 27.67
N LYS A 133 0.47 -23.66 28.22
CA LYS A 133 0.19 -25.08 28.45
C LYS A 133 0.21 -25.90 27.16
N ASP A 134 -0.24 -25.29 26.06
CA ASP A 134 -0.20 -25.84 24.70
C ASP A 134 0.45 -24.81 23.76
N PRO A 135 1.71 -25.00 23.34
CA PRO A 135 2.43 -24.11 22.44
C PRO A 135 1.87 -24.04 21.02
N SER A 136 1.04 -24.99 20.60
CA SER A 136 0.44 -24.98 19.26
C SER A 136 -0.80 -24.09 19.17
N ASN A 137 -1.42 -23.78 20.32
CA ASN A 137 -2.65 -23.03 20.40
C ASN A 137 -2.39 -21.55 20.74
N GLY A 138 -2.68 -20.68 19.78
CA GLY A 138 -2.48 -19.22 19.92
C GLY A 138 -3.24 -18.61 21.09
N GLN A 139 -4.43 -19.11 21.44
CA GLN A 139 -5.22 -18.61 22.57
C GLN A 139 -4.55 -18.90 23.93
N MET A 140 -3.77 -19.98 24.03
CA MET A 140 -3.11 -20.33 25.29
C MET A 140 -2.00 -19.33 25.65
N TYR A 141 -1.37 -18.69 24.65
CA TYR A 141 -0.45 -17.58 24.89
C TYR A 141 -1.12 -16.39 25.56
N GLN A 142 -2.39 -16.10 25.22
CA GLN A 142 -3.15 -15.00 25.82
C GLN A 142 -3.52 -15.27 27.29
N LYS A 143 -3.59 -16.55 27.70
CA LYS A 143 -3.95 -16.94 29.08
C LYS A 143 -2.77 -16.91 30.06
N THR A 144 -1.55 -16.72 29.58
CA THR A 144 -0.36 -16.60 30.43
C THR A 144 -0.30 -15.22 31.08
N LEU A 145 0.54 -15.03 32.11
CA LEU A 145 0.67 -13.73 32.79
C LEU A 145 1.03 -12.60 31.82
N LEU A 146 2.03 -12.80 30.96
CA LEU A 146 2.40 -11.83 29.94
C LEU A 146 1.28 -11.64 28.91
N GLY A 147 0.56 -12.72 28.55
CA GLY A 147 -0.55 -12.64 27.61
C GLY A 147 -1.76 -11.88 28.12
N VAL A 148 -2.08 -12.01 29.41
CA VAL A 148 -3.14 -11.25 30.07
C VAL A 148 -2.81 -9.76 30.06
N ILE A 149 -1.56 -9.40 30.37
CA ILE A 149 -1.07 -8.02 30.28
C ILE A 149 -1.19 -7.52 28.84
N LEU A 150 -0.67 -8.25 27.86
CA LEU A 150 -0.75 -7.88 26.45
C LEU A 150 -2.20 -7.72 25.95
N ASN A 151 -3.19 -8.38 26.56
CA ASN A 151 -4.60 -8.27 26.18
C ASN A 151 -5.30 -6.99 26.70
N ILE A 152 -4.67 -6.19 27.57
CA ILE A 152 -5.27 -4.96 28.12
C ILE A 152 -5.20 -3.84 27.08
N SER A 153 -6.35 -3.32 26.64
CA SER A 153 -6.43 -2.29 25.61
C SER A 153 -7.73 -1.48 25.72
N CYS A 154 -7.82 -0.38 24.96
CA CYS A 154 -9.07 0.34 24.70
C CYS A 154 -9.93 -0.31 23.60
N LEU A 155 -9.49 -1.42 23.01
CA LEU A 155 -10.29 -2.24 22.10
C LEU A 155 -11.38 -3.02 22.87
N LEU A 156 -12.44 -3.45 22.16
CA LEU A 156 -13.49 -4.27 22.75
C LEU A 156 -12.95 -5.64 23.14
N LYS A 157 -13.22 -6.07 24.39
CA LYS A 157 -12.84 -7.39 24.90
C LYS A 157 -13.57 -8.52 24.16
N THR A 158 -14.83 -8.29 23.80
CA THR A 158 -15.66 -9.24 23.05
C THR A 158 -16.20 -8.57 21.79
N PRO A 159 -15.95 -9.12 20.58
CA PRO A 159 -16.47 -8.56 19.35
C PRO A 159 -17.99 -8.36 19.41
N GLY A 160 -18.46 -7.17 19.01
CA GLY A 160 -19.89 -6.85 18.94
C GLY A 160 -20.57 -6.52 20.27
N VAL A 161 -19.96 -6.82 21.42
CA VAL A 161 -20.52 -6.52 22.75
C VAL A 161 -19.94 -5.21 23.28
N VAL A 162 -20.71 -4.13 23.12
CA VAL A 162 -20.32 -2.77 23.59
C VAL A 162 -20.77 -2.52 25.03
N GLU A 163 -21.60 -3.39 25.59
CA GLU A 163 -22.07 -3.30 26.98
C GLU A 163 -20.87 -3.39 27.93
N ASN A 164 -20.71 -2.36 28.78
CA ASN A 164 -19.58 -2.14 29.69
C ASN A 164 -18.26 -1.68 29.05
N HIS A 165 -18.25 -1.26 27.77
CA HIS A 165 -17.08 -0.60 27.19
C HIS A 165 -16.93 0.81 27.75
N GLY A 166 -15.93 1.02 28.62
CA GLY A 166 -15.72 2.28 29.34
C GLY A 166 -15.24 3.47 28.48
N TYR A 167 -15.03 3.28 27.18
CA TYR A 167 -14.46 4.28 26.27
C TYR A 167 -15.49 4.79 25.26
N PHE A 168 -15.40 6.07 24.88
CA PHE A 168 -16.26 6.75 23.90
C PHE A 168 -17.76 6.49 24.10
N LEU A 169 -18.31 6.92 25.24
CA LEU A 169 -19.72 6.77 25.59
C LEU A 169 -20.60 7.74 24.77
N ASN A 170 -21.62 7.22 24.08
CA ASN A 170 -22.56 7.99 23.24
C ASN A 170 -21.88 8.95 22.24
N PRO A 171 -21.03 8.43 21.34
CA PRO A 171 -20.19 9.26 20.48
C PRO A 171 -20.98 10.19 19.54
N SER A 172 -22.24 9.89 19.20
CA SER A 172 -23.06 10.80 18.37
C SER A 172 -23.39 12.13 19.06
N ARG A 173 -23.33 12.17 20.40
CA ARG A 173 -23.63 13.36 21.21
C ARG A 173 -22.39 14.17 21.55
N SER A 174 -21.21 13.56 21.49
CA SER A 174 -19.94 14.19 21.82
C SER A 174 -19.49 15.12 20.69
N SER A 175 -18.92 16.27 21.06
CA SER A 175 -18.32 17.17 20.09
C SER A 175 -17.01 16.59 19.52
N PRO A 176 -16.60 16.97 18.29
CA PRO A 176 -15.31 16.53 17.75
C PRO A 176 -14.10 16.91 18.62
N GLN A 177 -14.20 17.98 19.41
CA GLN A 177 -13.14 18.39 20.35
C GLN A 177 -13.05 17.45 21.56
N GLU A 178 -14.19 17.07 22.14
CA GLU A 178 -14.24 16.11 23.25
C GLU A 178 -13.70 14.74 22.84
N ILE A 179 -14.06 14.27 21.64
CA ILE A 179 -13.53 13.01 21.08
C ILE A 179 -12.01 13.08 20.96
N LYS A 180 -11.46 14.20 20.47
CA LYS A 180 -10.01 14.40 20.36
C LYS A 180 -9.30 14.43 21.72
N VAL A 181 -9.89 15.06 22.72
CA VAL A 181 -9.34 15.09 24.09
C VAL A 181 -9.34 13.67 24.69
N GLN A 182 -10.43 12.92 24.50
CA GLN A 182 -10.50 11.53 24.95
C GLN A 182 -9.48 10.64 24.22
N GLU A 183 -9.32 10.80 22.91
CA GLU A 183 -8.29 10.13 22.10
C GLU A 183 -6.88 10.41 22.65
N ALA A 184 -6.54 11.68 22.90
CA ALA A 184 -5.24 12.08 23.45
C ALA A 184 -4.98 11.52 24.86
N ASN A 185 -5.99 11.49 25.73
CA ASN A 185 -5.87 10.90 27.07
C ASN A 185 -5.58 9.40 27.00
N ILE A 186 -6.29 8.67 26.12
CA ILE A 186 -6.05 7.23 25.92
C ILE A 186 -4.63 7.01 25.35
N HIS A 187 -4.20 7.83 24.37
CA HIS A 187 -2.84 7.75 23.82
C HIS A 187 -1.77 7.91 24.90
N GLN A 188 -1.94 8.82 25.87
CA GLN A 188 -0.99 8.98 26.98
C GLN A 188 -0.84 7.70 27.80
N PHE A 189 -1.95 7.05 28.17
CA PHE A 189 -1.91 5.77 28.90
C PHE A 189 -1.33 4.65 28.05
N MET A 190 -1.68 4.58 26.75
CA MET A 190 -1.09 3.60 25.82
C MET A 190 0.43 3.74 25.73
N ALA A 191 0.95 4.97 25.56
CA ALA A 191 2.38 5.22 25.47
C ALA A 191 3.13 4.79 26.75
N GLN A 192 2.57 5.07 27.93
CA GLN A 192 3.11 4.63 29.21
C GLN A 192 3.07 3.11 29.35
N PHE A 193 1.94 2.49 28.98
CA PHE A 193 1.74 1.05 29.05
C PHE A 193 2.72 0.29 28.13
N HIS A 194 2.85 0.73 26.87
CA HIS A 194 3.81 0.17 25.92
C HIS A 194 5.25 0.35 26.37
N GLU A 195 5.58 1.45 27.06
CA GLU A 195 6.91 1.64 27.67
C GLU A 195 7.21 0.59 28.75
N LYS A 196 6.25 0.29 29.63
CA LYS A 196 6.43 -0.74 30.67
C LYS A 196 6.64 -2.13 30.05
N ILE A 197 5.83 -2.51 29.05
CA ILE A 197 5.99 -3.80 28.35
C ILE A 197 7.34 -3.88 27.64
N TYR A 198 7.72 -2.81 26.92
CA TYR A 198 9.04 -2.71 26.28
C TYR A 198 10.17 -2.92 27.28
N GLN A 199 10.12 -2.27 28.44
CA GLN A 199 11.14 -2.39 29.48
C GLN A 199 11.20 -3.82 30.04
N MET A 200 10.05 -4.47 30.29
CA MET A 200 10.00 -5.86 30.73
C MET A 200 10.71 -6.78 29.72
N LEU A 201 10.32 -6.71 28.44
CA LEU A 201 10.93 -7.53 27.39
C LEU A 201 12.42 -7.24 27.22
N LYS A 202 12.82 -5.96 27.30
CA LYS A 202 14.22 -5.54 27.22
C LYS A 202 15.06 -6.11 28.35
N ASN A 203 14.56 -6.06 29.60
CA ASN A 203 15.27 -6.61 30.76
C ASN A 203 15.52 -8.10 30.53
N LEU A 204 14.49 -8.85 30.14
CA LEU A 204 14.59 -10.30 29.89
C LEU A 204 15.56 -10.66 28.76
N LEU A 205 15.61 -9.85 27.69
CA LEU A 205 16.55 -10.03 26.58
C LEU A 205 18.01 -9.72 26.95
N GLN A 206 18.25 -8.89 27.96
CA GLN A 206 19.59 -8.42 28.36
C GLN A 206 20.16 -9.16 29.58
N LEU A 207 19.31 -9.83 30.36
CA LEU A 207 19.67 -10.39 31.66
C LEU A 207 20.60 -11.62 31.59
N SER A 208 20.26 -12.59 30.74
CA SER A 208 21.08 -13.79 30.53
C SER A 208 20.88 -14.38 29.11
N PRO A 209 21.87 -15.11 28.56
CA PRO A 209 21.70 -15.82 27.28
C PRO A 209 20.54 -16.81 27.28
N GLU A 210 20.28 -17.47 28.43
CA GLU A 210 19.18 -18.42 28.60
C GLU A 210 17.82 -17.71 28.55
N THR A 211 17.63 -16.66 29.36
CA THR A 211 16.40 -15.85 29.36
C THR A 211 16.13 -15.26 27.98
N LYS A 212 17.18 -14.77 27.30
CA LYS A 212 17.10 -14.26 25.93
C LYS A 212 16.60 -15.33 24.96
N HIS A 213 17.18 -16.53 24.98
CA HIS A 213 16.75 -17.63 24.12
C HIS A 213 15.29 -18.00 24.39
N CYS A 214 14.91 -18.17 25.66
CA CYS A 214 13.55 -18.55 26.02
C CYS A 214 12.50 -17.51 25.58
N ILE A 215 12.78 -16.21 25.72
CA ILE A 215 11.88 -15.15 25.25
C ILE A 215 11.80 -15.10 23.72
N LEU A 216 12.93 -15.25 23.02
CA LEU A 216 12.92 -15.27 21.56
C LEU A 216 12.19 -16.52 21.01
N SER A 217 12.37 -17.67 21.64
CA SER A 217 11.62 -18.90 21.35
C SER A 217 10.14 -18.74 21.66
N TRP A 218 9.78 -18.09 22.77
CA TRP A 218 8.39 -17.77 23.09
C TRP A 218 7.75 -16.89 22.01
N LEU A 219 8.45 -15.84 21.55
CA LEU A 219 7.99 -14.97 20.48
C LEU A 219 7.82 -15.74 19.16
N GLY A 220 8.79 -16.57 18.78
CA GLY A 220 8.72 -17.36 17.55
C GLY A 220 7.57 -18.36 17.56
N ASN A 221 7.40 -19.09 18.66
CA ASN A 221 6.30 -20.04 18.82
C ASN A 221 4.93 -19.33 18.88
N CYS A 222 4.84 -18.19 19.57
CA CYS A 222 3.62 -17.37 19.66
C CYS A 222 3.17 -16.92 18.27
N LEU A 223 4.09 -16.43 17.44
CA LEU A 223 3.79 -16.01 16.08
C LEU A 223 3.38 -17.18 15.19
N HIS A 224 4.08 -18.30 15.30
CA HIS A 224 3.77 -19.51 14.56
C HIS A 224 2.38 -20.07 14.88
N ALA A 225 2.05 -20.22 16.18
CA ALA A 225 0.73 -20.69 16.64
C ALA A 225 -0.43 -19.79 16.19
N ASN A 226 -0.14 -18.52 15.96
CA ASN A 226 -1.10 -17.51 15.53
C ASN A 226 -1.09 -17.27 14.02
N ALA A 227 -0.32 -18.03 13.23
CA ALA A 227 -0.14 -17.80 11.80
C ALA A 227 -1.40 -17.93 10.95
N GLY A 228 -2.45 -18.56 11.47
CA GLY A 228 -3.77 -18.57 10.83
C GLY A 228 -4.46 -17.20 10.78
N ARG A 229 -4.13 -16.28 11.70
CA ARG A 229 -4.79 -14.95 11.82
C ARG A 229 -4.67 -14.07 10.59
N THR A 230 -3.64 -14.29 9.78
CA THR A 230 -3.25 -13.46 8.66
C THR A 230 -3.65 -14.04 7.31
N LYS A 231 -4.27 -15.22 7.29
CA LYS A 231 -4.84 -15.79 6.08
C LYS A 231 -6.11 -15.04 5.70
N ILE A 232 -6.34 -14.84 4.40
CA ILE A 232 -7.50 -14.08 3.86
C ILE A 232 -8.83 -14.59 4.41
N TRP A 233 -8.97 -15.91 4.61
CA TRP A 233 -10.17 -16.54 5.13
C TRP A 233 -10.39 -16.33 6.64
N ALA A 234 -9.38 -15.91 7.41
CA ALA A 234 -9.55 -15.59 8.83
C ALA A 234 -10.49 -14.39 9.07
N ASN A 235 -10.70 -13.56 8.03
CA ASN A 235 -11.68 -12.48 8.03
C ASN A 235 -13.10 -12.94 7.65
N GLN A 236 -13.26 -14.16 7.14
CA GLN A 236 -14.51 -14.76 6.68
C GLN A 236 -14.97 -15.92 7.58
N MET A 237 -14.12 -16.39 8.50
CA MET A 237 -14.43 -17.48 9.42
C MET A 237 -15.54 -17.08 10.42
N PRO A 238 -16.47 -18.00 10.73
CA PRO A 238 -17.42 -17.84 11.83
C PRO A 238 -16.71 -17.51 13.15
N GLU A 239 -17.33 -16.69 14.00
CA GLU A 239 -16.74 -16.18 15.25
C GLU A 239 -16.19 -17.27 16.19
N ILE A 240 -16.73 -18.49 16.08
CA ILE A 240 -16.33 -19.68 16.84
C ILE A 240 -14.84 -20.03 16.63
N PHE A 241 -14.28 -19.77 15.44
CA PHE A 241 -12.87 -20.04 15.15
C PHE A 241 -11.91 -18.96 15.69
N PHE A 242 -12.41 -17.78 16.13
CA PHE A 242 -11.56 -16.78 16.82
C PHE A 242 -11.06 -17.28 18.18
N GLN A 243 -11.69 -18.30 18.75
CA GLN A 243 -11.26 -18.87 20.02
C GLN A 243 -9.94 -19.65 19.93
N MET A 244 -9.39 -19.90 18.73
CA MET A 244 -8.10 -20.59 18.57
C MET A 244 -6.88 -19.66 18.57
N TYR A 245 -7.09 -18.34 18.50
CA TYR A 245 -6.02 -17.36 18.33
C TYR A 245 -6.02 -16.30 19.44
N ALA A 246 -4.88 -15.67 19.67
CA ALA A 246 -4.79 -14.50 20.55
C ALA A 246 -5.50 -13.29 19.94
N SER A 247 -5.95 -12.35 20.78
CA SER A 247 -6.76 -11.18 20.40
C SER A 247 -6.00 -10.11 19.61
N ASP A 248 -6.75 -9.17 19.01
CA ASP A 248 -6.16 -8.00 18.34
C ASP A 248 -5.45 -7.07 19.34
N ALA A 249 -5.97 -6.96 20.57
CA ALA A 249 -5.32 -6.20 21.66
C ALA A 249 -3.94 -6.76 22.03
N PHE A 250 -3.85 -8.10 22.14
CA PHE A 250 -2.60 -8.81 22.40
C PHE A 250 -1.52 -8.44 21.38
N PHE A 251 -1.86 -8.52 20.09
CA PHE A 251 -0.91 -8.25 19.02
C PHE A 251 -0.58 -6.76 18.89
N LEU A 252 -1.54 -5.86 19.08
CA LEU A 252 -1.27 -4.41 19.08
C LEU A 252 -0.19 -4.04 20.11
N ASN A 253 -0.36 -4.50 21.35
CA ASN A 253 0.56 -4.18 22.44
C ASN A 253 1.91 -4.86 22.28
N LEU A 254 1.93 -6.13 21.83
CA LEU A 254 3.16 -6.83 21.51
C LEU A 254 3.93 -6.12 20.39
N GLY A 255 3.21 -5.71 19.34
CA GLY A 255 3.75 -4.96 18.22
C GLY A 255 4.39 -3.65 18.64
N ALA A 256 3.72 -2.86 19.47
CA ALA A 256 4.25 -1.60 19.98
C ALA A 256 5.56 -1.78 20.78
N ALA A 257 5.62 -2.80 21.64
CA ALA A 257 6.82 -3.10 22.42
C ALA A 257 7.98 -3.58 21.54
N LEU A 258 7.68 -4.46 20.56
CA LEU A 258 8.66 -4.92 19.57
C LEU A 258 9.19 -3.73 18.74
N LEU A 259 8.31 -2.87 18.23
CA LEU A 259 8.69 -1.66 17.48
C LEU A 259 9.69 -0.79 18.27
N LYS A 260 9.48 -0.63 19.59
CA LYS A 260 10.42 0.05 20.48
C LYS A 260 11.77 -0.68 20.60
N LEU A 261 11.78 -2.01 20.72
CA LEU A 261 13.01 -2.82 20.75
C LEU A 261 13.84 -2.67 19.46
N CYS A 262 13.21 -2.41 18.33
CA CYS A 262 13.89 -2.23 17.05
C CYS A 262 14.41 -0.81 16.79
N GLN A 263 14.00 0.21 17.55
CA GLN A 263 14.44 1.59 17.32
C GLN A 263 15.97 1.79 17.25
N PRO A 264 16.83 1.05 17.99
CA PRO A 264 18.28 1.15 17.84
C PRO A 264 18.81 0.80 16.44
N PHE A 265 18.02 0.07 15.63
CA PHE A 265 18.32 -0.32 14.25
C PHE A 265 17.55 0.52 13.22
N CYS A 266 16.53 1.28 13.64
CA CYS A 266 15.63 2.04 12.78
C CYS A 266 16.15 3.46 12.49
N LYS A 267 17.44 3.58 12.19
CA LYS A 267 18.07 4.85 11.82
C LYS A 267 18.64 4.72 10.40
N PRO A 268 18.16 5.50 9.41
CA PRO A 268 18.53 5.38 8.01
C PRO A 268 20.04 5.29 7.72
N ARG A 269 20.86 6.01 8.49
CA ARG A 269 22.33 6.05 8.33
C ARG A 269 23.10 5.23 9.38
N SER A 270 22.42 4.36 10.14
CA SER A 270 23.11 3.57 11.16
C SER A 270 23.80 2.36 10.57
N SER A 271 25.05 2.14 10.96
CA SER A 271 25.77 0.89 10.67
C SER A 271 25.08 -0.35 11.23
N ARG A 272 24.25 -0.20 12.28
CA ARG A 272 23.45 -1.29 12.85
C ARG A 272 22.32 -1.75 11.94
N LEU A 273 21.82 -0.90 11.04
CA LEU A 273 20.81 -1.31 10.06
C LEU A 273 21.39 -2.34 9.09
N LEU A 274 22.65 -2.15 8.71
CA LEU A 274 23.38 -3.00 7.77
C LEU A 274 23.92 -4.29 8.39
N THR A 275 23.65 -4.56 9.67
CA THR A 275 23.89 -5.88 10.28
C THR A 275 22.80 -6.88 9.95
N PHE A 276 21.73 -6.46 9.25
CA PHE A 276 20.66 -7.35 8.80
C PHE A 276 21.21 -8.44 7.88
N ASN A 277 20.87 -9.69 8.16
CA ASN A 277 21.27 -10.83 7.34
C ASN A 277 20.10 -11.28 6.44
N PRO A 278 20.14 -11.01 5.12
CA PRO A 278 19.08 -11.42 4.20
C PRO A 278 18.96 -12.95 4.07
N THR A 279 20.04 -13.69 4.32
CA THR A 279 20.03 -15.17 4.27
C THR A 279 19.29 -15.83 5.44
N TYR A 280 18.93 -15.07 6.49
CA TYR A 280 18.14 -15.59 7.62
C TYR A 280 16.83 -16.24 7.14
N CYS A 281 16.19 -15.63 6.14
CA CYS A 281 14.95 -16.11 5.56
C CYS A 281 15.12 -17.39 4.73
N ALA A 282 16.35 -17.76 4.35
CA ALA A 282 16.61 -18.94 3.53
C ALA A 282 16.95 -20.19 4.36
N LEU A 283 17.04 -20.07 5.69
CA LEU A 283 17.38 -21.17 6.58
C LEU A 283 16.18 -22.11 6.80
N LYS A 284 16.36 -23.41 6.54
CA LYS A 284 15.36 -24.47 6.82
C LYS A 284 15.33 -24.84 8.30
N GLU A 285 14.32 -25.61 8.71
CA GLU A 285 14.14 -26.10 10.08
C GLU A 285 15.43 -26.60 10.75
N LEU A 286 15.76 -25.96 11.87
CA LEU A 286 16.86 -26.29 12.76
C LEU A 286 16.33 -27.02 14.00
N ASN A 287 17.10 -27.94 14.56
CA ASN A 287 16.82 -28.52 15.88
C ASN A 287 17.03 -27.48 17.00
N ASP A 288 16.49 -27.72 18.21
CA ASP A 288 16.48 -26.69 19.27
C ASP A 288 17.88 -26.28 19.77
N GLU A 289 18.85 -27.20 19.78
CA GLU A 289 20.24 -26.88 20.09
C GLU A 289 20.89 -26.00 19.01
N GLU A 290 20.67 -26.30 17.73
CA GLU A 290 21.15 -25.45 16.63
C GLU A 290 20.44 -24.10 16.60
N ARG A 291 19.15 -24.03 16.96
CA ARG A 291 18.41 -22.76 17.11
C ARG A 291 19.05 -21.87 18.17
N LYS A 292 19.45 -22.46 19.30
CA LYS A 292 20.14 -21.76 20.37
C LYS A 292 21.53 -21.27 19.93
N ILE A 293 22.32 -22.13 19.28
CA ILE A 293 23.68 -21.81 18.80
C ILE A 293 23.67 -20.77 17.67
N LYS A 294 22.81 -20.96 16.67
CA LYS A 294 22.69 -20.10 15.47
C LYS A 294 21.80 -18.87 15.71
N ASN A 295 21.20 -18.76 16.91
CA ASN A 295 20.31 -17.67 17.30
C ASN A 295 19.11 -17.49 16.34
N VAL A 296 18.49 -18.62 15.96
CA VAL A 296 17.32 -18.71 15.07
C VAL A 296 16.14 -19.23 15.88
N HIS A 297 15.10 -18.43 16.05
CA HIS A 297 13.99 -18.78 16.96
C HIS A 297 12.62 -18.84 16.27
N MET A 298 12.56 -18.60 14.95
CA MET A 298 11.35 -18.77 14.15
C MET A 298 11.19 -20.22 13.67
N ARG A 299 9.96 -20.72 13.62
CA ARG A 299 9.62 -22.04 13.06
C ARG A 299 9.06 -21.89 11.65
N ASP A 300 9.55 -22.70 10.72
CA ASP A 300 8.95 -22.86 9.39
C ASP A 300 7.58 -23.57 9.50
N GLN A 301 6.70 -23.36 8.52
CA GLN A 301 5.47 -24.16 8.41
C GLN A 301 5.79 -25.51 7.76
N GLU A 302 5.45 -26.60 8.44
CA GLU A 302 5.61 -28.00 7.95
C GLU A 302 4.80 -28.34 6.67
N ASN A 303 4.02 -27.40 6.11
CA ASN A 303 3.24 -27.65 4.88
C ASN A 303 3.36 -26.50 3.87
N ASN A 304 4.02 -26.82 2.75
CA ASN A 304 4.11 -26.07 1.50
C ASN A 304 4.79 -24.69 1.56
N ASN A 305 6.04 -24.66 1.10
CA ASN A 305 6.71 -23.62 0.27
C ASN A 305 6.66 -22.14 0.72
N ASN A 306 6.05 -21.80 1.86
CA ASN A 306 5.93 -20.44 2.37
C ASN A 306 6.95 -20.27 3.49
N ILE A 307 8.09 -19.67 3.16
CA ILE A 307 9.03 -19.19 4.17
C ILE A 307 8.31 -18.10 4.98
N SER A 308 8.08 -18.36 6.26
CA SER A 308 7.52 -17.39 7.21
C SER A 308 8.65 -16.53 7.77
N SER A 309 9.01 -15.47 7.06
CA SER A 309 10.05 -14.55 7.53
C SER A 309 9.47 -13.44 8.38
N ASN A 310 9.97 -13.27 9.61
CA ASN A 310 9.69 -12.10 10.44
C ASN A 310 10.96 -11.21 10.53
N PRO A 311 10.88 -9.89 10.21
CA PRO A 311 11.99 -8.95 10.36
C PRO A 311 12.69 -8.97 11.72
N PHE A 312 11.93 -9.17 12.80
CA PHE A 312 12.42 -8.97 14.15
C PHE A 312 13.46 -10.02 14.52
N ALA A 313 13.23 -11.29 14.17
CA ALA A 313 14.18 -12.35 14.47
C ALA A 313 15.48 -12.23 13.64
N ALA A 314 15.38 -11.74 12.40
CA ALA A 314 16.53 -11.43 11.54
C ALA A 314 17.36 -10.23 12.06
N LEU A 315 16.71 -9.25 12.71
CA LEU A 315 17.38 -8.11 13.38
C LEU A 315 18.16 -8.52 14.64
N PHE A 316 17.82 -9.65 15.27
CA PHE A 316 18.46 -10.13 16.51
C PHE A 316 19.42 -11.32 16.30
N GLY A 317 19.55 -11.84 15.08
CA GLY A 317 20.50 -12.91 14.72
C GLY A 317 21.94 -12.41 14.65
N SER A 318 22.91 -13.16 15.19
CA SER A 318 24.34 -12.80 15.07
C SER A 318 24.94 -13.36 13.78
N LEU A 319 26.01 -12.72 13.30
CA LEU A 319 26.51 -12.76 11.92
C LEU A 319 27.37 -13.98 11.54
N ALA A 320 27.56 -14.98 12.41
CA ALA A 320 28.77 -15.82 12.30
C ALA A 320 28.76 -16.89 11.18
N ASP A 321 27.73 -17.73 11.02
CA ASP A 321 27.94 -19.00 10.27
C ASP A 321 26.96 -19.30 9.12
N ALA A 322 26.04 -18.39 8.78
CA ALA A 322 25.01 -18.64 7.74
C ALA A 322 25.54 -18.53 6.29
N LYS A 323 26.72 -17.94 6.07
CA LYS A 323 27.29 -17.72 4.72
C LYS A 323 27.66 -19.02 4.00
N GLN A 324 27.90 -20.11 4.72
CA GLN A 324 28.45 -21.35 4.15
C GLN A 324 27.37 -22.30 3.57
N PHE A 325 26.09 -22.09 3.87
CA PHE A 325 24.99 -22.96 3.43
C PHE A 325 24.11 -22.39 2.32
N ALA A 326 24.14 -21.07 2.07
CA ALA A 326 23.30 -20.42 1.06
C ALA A 326 23.73 -20.69 -0.40
N ALA A 327 24.91 -21.27 -0.62
CA ALA A 327 25.44 -21.54 -1.97
C ALA A 327 24.76 -22.72 -2.71
N ILE A 328 23.87 -23.49 -2.05
CA ILE A 328 23.37 -24.77 -2.60
C ILE A 328 21.90 -24.72 -3.08
N GLN A 329 21.12 -23.66 -2.88
CA GLN A 329 19.71 -23.65 -3.30
C GLN A 329 19.34 -22.41 -4.09
N LYS A 330 19.69 -22.41 -5.38
CA LYS A 330 19.39 -21.32 -6.31
C LYS A 330 18.14 -21.54 -7.18
N GLU A 331 17.30 -22.55 -6.92
CA GLU A 331 16.31 -22.94 -7.93
C GLU A 331 14.91 -23.36 -7.45
N GLN A 332 14.47 -22.99 -6.24
CA GLN A 332 13.08 -23.25 -5.81
C GLN A 332 12.39 -22.16 -4.96
N LEU A 333 12.79 -20.88 -5.05
CA LEU A 333 11.97 -19.78 -4.51
C LEU A 333 10.89 -19.35 -5.52
N LYS A 334 9.91 -20.23 -5.78
CA LYS A 334 8.67 -19.84 -6.47
C LYS A 334 7.70 -19.22 -5.46
N GLN A 335 7.61 -17.89 -5.51
CA GLN A 335 6.43 -17.05 -5.28
C GLN A 335 5.48 -17.50 -4.17
N GLN A 336 5.76 -17.09 -2.93
CA GLN A 336 4.94 -17.45 -1.77
C GLN A 336 4.89 -16.34 -0.72
N SER A 337 3.72 -15.70 -0.65
CA SER A 337 3.35 -14.60 0.24
C SER A 337 3.03 -15.14 1.63
N GLY A 338 4.08 -15.44 2.39
CA GLY A 338 3.97 -15.57 3.84
C GLY A 338 3.43 -14.26 4.43
N PRO A 339 2.48 -14.32 5.38
CA PRO A 339 1.90 -13.11 5.94
C PRO A 339 2.91 -12.32 6.76
N SER A 340 2.98 -11.02 6.51
CA SER A 340 3.95 -10.13 7.14
C SER A 340 3.61 -9.83 8.59
N LEU A 341 4.61 -9.51 9.42
CA LEU A 341 4.36 -9.09 10.81
C LEU A 341 3.51 -7.80 10.89
N PHE A 342 3.63 -6.92 9.90
CA PHE A 342 2.75 -5.75 9.80
C PHE A 342 1.29 -6.19 9.54
N CYS A 343 1.05 -7.21 8.71
CA CYS A 343 -0.27 -7.82 8.55
C CYS A 343 -0.76 -8.51 9.83
N PHE A 344 0.14 -9.13 10.62
CA PHE A 344 -0.19 -9.72 11.93
C PHE A 344 -0.60 -8.69 12.97
N LEU A 345 0.09 -7.54 13.01
CA LEU A 345 -0.06 -6.53 14.06
C LEU A 345 -1.06 -5.42 13.69
N TRP A 346 -1.16 -5.09 12.40
CA TRP A 346 -1.82 -3.88 11.90
C TRP A 346 -2.84 -4.14 10.79
N GLY A 347 -2.52 -5.02 9.82
CA GLY A 347 -3.30 -5.20 8.59
C GLY A 347 -4.75 -5.61 8.84
N ARG A 348 -5.00 -6.53 9.79
CA ARG A 348 -6.36 -6.93 10.17
C ARG A 348 -7.19 -5.78 10.76
N LEU A 349 -6.61 -5.01 11.68
CA LEU A 349 -7.28 -3.87 12.29
C LEU A 349 -7.52 -2.75 11.26
N HIS A 350 -6.58 -2.54 10.34
CA HIS A 350 -6.75 -1.61 9.22
C HIS A 350 -7.94 -2.01 8.34
N ASP A 351 -7.99 -3.25 7.86
CA ASP A 351 -9.09 -3.76 7.05
C ASP A 351 -10.44 -3.64 7.76
N GLN A 352 -10.48 -3.99 9.05
CA GLN A 352 -11.67 -3.83 9.87
C GLN A 352 -12.07 -2.35 9.97
N MET A 353 -11.13 -1.45 10.25
CA MET A 353 -11.39 -0.02 10.37
C MET A 353 -11.93 0.58 9.07
N VAL A 354 -11.40 0.18 7.91
CA VAL A 354 -11.89 0.63 6.60
C VAL A 354 -13.32 0.14 6.35
N LYS A 355 -13.61 -1.14 6.63
CA LYS A 355 -14.96 -1.73 6.49
C LYS A 355 -15.96 -1.07 7.43
N ILE A 356 -15.58 -0.85 8.69
CA ILE A 356 -16.40 -0.16 9.69
C ILE A 356 -16.70 1.26 9.23
N ASN A 357 -15.70 2.00 8.71
CA ASN A 357 -15.90 3.36 8.23
C ASN A 357 -16.87 3.42 7.02
N GLN A 358 -16.78 2.47 6.09
CA GLN A 358 -17.73 2.36 4.96
C GLN A 358 -19.15 2.06 5.46
N ASN A 359 -19.30 1.15 6.42
CA ASN A 359 -20.58 0.81 7.02
C ASN A 359 -21.18 1.97 7.81
N LEU A 360 -20.36 2.75 8.52
CA LEU A 360 -20.79 3.95 9.23
C LEU A 360 -21.37 5.00 8.27
N HIS A 361 -20.73 5.25 7.13
CA HIS A 361 -21.29 6.16 6.13
C HIS A 361 -22.63 5.66 5.58
N ARG A 362 -22.75 4.37 5.27
CA ARG A 362 -24.02 3.77 4.79
C ARG A 362 -25.12 3.89 5.84
N LEU A 363 -24.83 3.56 7.09
CA LEU A 363 -25.78 3.66 8.21
C LEU A 363 -26.17 5.11 8.48
N GLN A 364 -25.24 6.06 8.36
CA GLN A 364 -25.53 7.47 8.55
C GLN A 364 -26.53 8.00 7.51
N VAL A 365 -26.38 7.61 6.24
CA VAL A 365 -27.33 7.96 5.18
C VAL A 365 -28.69 7.33 5.45
N ALA A 366 -28.73 6.01 5.70
CA ALA A 366 -29.97 5.29 5.98
C ALA A 366 -30.72 5.84 7.21
N TRP A 367 -29.98 6.23 8.26
CA TRP A 367 -30.57 6.83 9.45
C TRP A 367 -31.19 8.20 9.17
N ARG A 368 -30.51 9.07 8.40
CA ARG A 368 -31.07 10.37 7.97
C ARG A 368 -32.35 10.21 7.16
N ASP A 369 -32.37 9.26 6.23
CA ASP A 369 -33.55 9.00 5.40
C ASP A 369 -34.71 8.44 6.23
N ALA A 370 -34.42 7.52 7.16
CA ALA A 370 -35.42 6.99 8.11
C ALA A 370 -35.98 8.09 9.04
N GLN A 371 -35.15 9.05 9.43
CA GLN A 371 -35.55 10.19 10.25
C GLN A 371 -36.44 11.16 9.46
N GLN A 372 -36.10 11.44 8.20
CA GLN A 372 -36.93 12.27 7.31
C GLN A 372 -38.29 11.62 7.00
N SER A 373 -38.32 10.30 6.88
CA SER A 373 -39.55 9.52 6.66
C SER A 373 -40.33 9.18 7.94
N SER A 374 -39.89 9.66 9.12
CA SER A 374 -40.49 9.36 10.44
C SER A 374 -40.73 7.86 10.69
N SER A 375 -39.80 7.02 10.25
CA SER A 375 -39.89 5.57 10.40
C SER A 375 -39.54 5.13 11.84
N PRO A 376 -40.27 4.16 12.43
CA PRO A 376 -39.92 3.58 13.73
C PRO A 376 -38.58 2.83 13.72
N ALA A 377 -38.00 2.55 12.54
CA ALA A 377 -36.66 1.97 12.41
C ALA A 377 -35.53 2.96 12.74
N ALA A 378 -35.82 4.27 12.83
CA ALA A 378 -34.81 5.30 13.05
C ALA A 378 -34.07 5.13 14.39
N ASP A 379 -34.75 4.72 15.46
CA ASP A 379 -34.14 4.51 16.77
C ASP A 379 -33.20 3.29 16.80
N ASN A 380 -33.59 2.20 16.15
CA ASN A 380 -32.73 1.01 16.00
C ASN A 380 -31.49 1.33 15.16
N LEU A 381 -31.65 2.08 14.05
CA LEU A 381 -30.52 2.52 13.23
C LEU A 381 -29.57 3.45 14.00
N ARG A 382 -30.11 4.33 14.85
CA ARG A 382 -29.31 5.19 15.74
C ARG A 382 -28.49 4.35 16.72
N GLU A 383 -29.10 3.36 17.37
CA GLU A 383 -28.40 2.49 18.32
C GLU A 383 -27.28 1.67 17.63
N GLN A 384 -27.55 1.14 16.43
CA GLN A 384 -26.54 0.46 15.63
C GLN A 384 -25.39 1.39 15.22
N PHE A 385 -25.71 2.63 14.85
CA PHE A 385 -24.71 3.64 14.52
C PHE A 385 -23.83 3.99 15.73
N GLU A 386 -24.42 4.20 16.91
CA GLU A 386 -23.68 4.48 18.16
C GLU A 386 -22.73 3.35 18.52
N ARG A 387 -23.22 2.10 18.51
CA ARG A 387 -22.41 0.91 18.77
C ARG A 387 -21.22 0.87 17.81
N LEU A 388 -21.48 0.97 16.51
CA LEU A 388 -20.44 0.89 15.48
C LEU A 388 -19.44 2.06 15.56
N MET A 389 -19.89 3.26 15.94
CA MET A 389 -19.05 4.43 16.12
C MET A 389 -18.12 4.26 17.33
N THR A 390 -18.60 3.68 18.44
CA THR A 390 -17.75 3.35 19.59
C THR A 390 -16.67 2.34 19.21
N ILE A 391 -17.00 1.31 18.40
CA ILE A 391 -16.00 0.38 17.85
C ILE A 391 -14.97 1.15 17.02
N TYR A 392 -15.44 1.97 16.08
CA TYR A 392 -14.58 2.74 15.18
C TYR A 392 -13.61 3.66 15.92
N LEU A 393 -14.11 4.46 16.88
CA LEU A 393 -13.29 5.40 17.64
C LEU A 393 -12.27 4.68 18.54
N SER A 394 -12.67 3.55 19.14
CA SER A 394 -11.78 2.72 19.95
C SER A 394 -10.67 2.11 19.10
N THR A 395 -11.01 1.53 17.95
CA THR A 395 -10.04 0.98 16.99
C THR A 395 -9.14 2.06 16.42
N LYS A 396 -9.71 3.21 16.03
CA LYS A 396 -8.95 4.37 15.56
C LYS A 396 -7.90 4.77 16.60
N THR A 397 -8.36 5.07 17.82
CA THR A 397 -7.49 5.53 18.92
C THR A 397 -6.36 4.56 19.19
N ALA A 398 -6.67 3.26 19.22
CA ALA A 398 -5.68 2.19 19.39
C ALA A 398 -4.61 2.18 18.28
N MET A 399 -4.99 2.49 17.03
CA MET A 399 -4.11 2.50 15.87
C MET A 399 -3.46 3.87 15.62
N THR A 400 -3.91 4.96 16.26
CA THR A 400 -3.40 6.32 16.01
C THR A 400 -2.47 6.84 17.11
N GLU A 401 -1.98 5.96 18.00
CA GLU A 401 -1.04 6.37 19.05
C GLU A 401 0.26 6.93 18.40
N PRO A 402 0.61 8.21 18.63
CA PRO A 402 1.66 8.88 17.86
C PRO A 402 3.05 8.25 17.98
N GLN A 403 3.45 7.79 19.16
CA GLN A 403 4.79 7.23 19.36
C GLN A 403 4.96 5.88 18.67
N MET A 404 3.95 5.02 18.74
CA MET A 404 3.88 3.75 18.03
C MET A 404 3.89 3.96 16.52
N LEU A 405 3.10 4.91 16.01
CA LEU A 405 3.10 5.25 14.59
C LEU A 405 4.45 5.78 14.10
N GLN A 406 5.10 6.67 14.87
CA GLN A 406 6.44 7.15 14.54
C GLN A 406 7.46 6.01 14.54
N ASN A 407 7.41 5.13 15.54
CA ASN A 407 8.29 3.97 15.61
C ASN A 407 8.07 2.99 14.44
N CYS A 408 6.82 2.84 14.01
CA CYS A 408 6.44 2.06 12.83
C CYS A 408 7.01 2.68 11.56
N LEU A 409 6.80 3.98 11.34
CA LEU A 409 7.34 4.71 10.19
C LEU A 409 8.87 4.61 10.13
N ASN A 410 9.56 4.81 11.26
CA ASN A 410 11.02 4.70 11.34
C ASN A 410 11.50 3.30 10.90
N LEU A 411 10.80 2.24 11.33
CA LEU A 411 11.12 0.87 10.92
C LEU A 411 10.90 0.70 9.42
N GLN A 412 9.74 1.09 8.89
CA GLN A 412 9.43 0.92 7.46
C GLN A 412 10.40 1.69 6.56
N VAL A 413 10.73 2.93 6.92
CA VAL A 413 11.72 3.76 6.21
C VAL A 413 13.10 3.12 6.27
N SER A 414 13.49 2.57 7.43
CA SER A 414 14.78 1.87 7.56
C SER A 414 14.82 0.59 6.72
N MET A 415 13.70 -0.14 6.60
CA MET A 415 13.59 -1.27 5.69
C MET A 415 13.69 -0.82 4.22
N ALA A 416 13.07 0.31 3.86
CA ALA A 416 13.22 0.90 2.52
C ALA A 416 14.68 1.21 2.20
N VAL A 417 15.41 1.84 3.15
CA VAL A 417 16.85 2.11 3.00
C VAL A 417 17.66 0.83 2.88
N LEU A 418 17.39 -0.17 3.72
CA LEU A 418 18.06 -1.47 3.64
C LEU A 418 17.85 -2.13 2.26
N LEU A 419 16.62 -2.14 1.75
CA LEU A 419 16.31 -2.68 0.42
C LEU A 419 17.03 -1.91 -0.69
N VAL A 420 17.12 -0.58 -0.60
CA VAL A 420 17.91 0.25 -1.51
C VAL A 420 19.40 -0.10 -1.44
N GLN A 421 19.95 -0.28 -0.24
CA GLN A 421 21.36 -0.67 -0.06
C GLN A 421 21.66 -2.06 -0.65
N LEU A 422 20.76 -3.03 -0.45
CA LEU A 422 20.87 -4.36 -1.08
C LEU A 422 20.71 -4.27 -2.61
N ALA A 423 19.87 -3.38 -3.11
CA ALA A 423 19.70 -3.14 -4.54
C ALA A 423 20.98 -2.60 -5.19
N ILE A 424 21.69 -1.69 -4.53
CA ILE A 424 22.97 -1.18 -5.04
C ILE A 424 24.16 -2.12 -4.79
N GLY A 425 23.91 -3.34 -4.28
CA GLY A 425 24.96 -4.35 -4.06
C GLY A 425 25.78 -4.13 -2.79
N ASN A 426 25.29 -3.34 -1.82
CA ASN A 426 25.99 -3.16 -0.54
C ASN A 426 25.77 -4.37 0.39
N GLU A 427 26.85 -5.07 0.73
CA GLU A 427 26.83 -6.21 1.64
C GLU A 427 27.33 -5.89 3.07
N GLY A 428 27.64 -4.62 3.38
CA GLY A 428 28.21 -4.26 4.67
C GLY A 428 28.07 -2.78 5.06
N SER A 429 28.73 -2.41 6.15
CA SER A 429 28.84 -1.02 6.62
C SER A 429 30.18 -0.42 6.12
N PRO A 430 30.24 0.85 5.68
CA PRO A 430 29.24 1.92 5.81
C PRO A 430 28.15 1.96 4.71
N PRO A 431 27.06 2.73 4.91
CA PRO A 431 26.08 2.99 3.86
C PRO A 431 26.72 3.65 2.63
N ILE A 432 26.35 3.17 1.44
CA ILE A 432 26.81 3.71 0.16
C ILE A 432 25.79 4.76 -0.32
N GLU A 433 26.27 5.89 -0.84
CA GLU A 433 25.40 6.91 -1.43
C GLU A 433 24.79 6.42 -2.75
N LEU A 434 23.53 6.78 -2.99
CA LEU A 434 22.82 6.36 -4.20
C LEU A 434 23.39 7.11 -5.42
N THR A 435 23.81 6.37 -6.44
CA THR A 435 24.26 6.94 -7.71
C THR A 435 23.66 6.16 -8.86
N PHE A 436 23.23 6.86 -9.92
CA PHE A 436 22.77 6.25 -11.17
C PHE A 436 23.86 6.35 -12.25
N PRO A 437 23.99 5.36 -13.17
CA PRO A 437 23.21 4.13 -13.27
C PRO A 437 23.50 3.13 -12.15
N LEU A 438 22.51 2.30 -11.80
CA LEU A 438 22.63 1.29 -10.74
C LEU A 438 23.51 0.12 -11.21
N PRO A 439 24.29 -0.52 -10.32
CA PRO A 439 25.14 -1.65 -10.67
C PRO A 439 24.35 -2.94 -10.95
N ASP A 440 24.89 -3.76 -11.86
CA ASP A 440 24.43 -5.12 -12.17
C ASP A 440 25.05 -6.10 -11.17
N GLY A 441 24.24 -6.73 -10.31
CA GLY A 441 24.73 -7.71 -9.31
C GLY A 441 24.14 -7.56 -7.90
N TYR A 442 22.81 -7.68 -7.76
CA TYR A 442 22.09 -7.57 -6.48
C TYR A 442 21.59 -8.94 -6.03
N SER A 443 22.52 -9.85 -5.71
CA SER A 443 22.16 -11.26 -5.42
C SER A 443 21.39 -11.42 -4.09
N SER A 444 21.60 -10.52 -3.13
CA SER A 444 21.04 -10.64 -1.78
C SER A 444 19.54 -10.32 -1.71
N LEU A 445 19.00 -9.53 -2.65
CA LEU A 445 17.57 -9.20 -2.70
C LEU A 445 16.70 -10.44 -2.92
N ALA A 446 17.22 -11.48 -3.60
CA ALA A 446 16.49 -12.72 -3.85
C ALA A 446 16.12 -13.48 -2.57
N TYR A 447 16.82 -13.25 -1.46
CA TYR A 447 16.52 -13.84 -0.16
C TYR A 447 15.59 -12.99 0.69
N VAL A 448 15.27 -11.76 0.27
CA VAL A 448 14.41 -10.85 1.02
C VAL A 448 12.96 -11.02 0.58
N PRO A 449 12.04 -11.33 1.50
CA PRO A 449 10.62 -11.45 1.21
C PRO A 449 9.99 -10.17 0.64
N GLU A 450 9.08 -10.32 -0.30
CA GLU A 450 8.40 -9.19 -0.94
C GLU A 450 7.51 -8.38 0.02
N PHE A 451 7.03 -9.00 1.11
CA PHE A 451 6.14 -8.32 2.05
C PHE A 451 6.79 -7.10 2.74
N PHE A 452 8.12 -6.99 2.74
CA PHE A 452 8.80 -5.81 3.27
C PHE A 452 8.42 -4.55 2.51
N ALA A 453 8.32 -4.66 1.18
CA ALA A 453 7.84 -3.57 0.33
C ALA A 453 6.33 -3.32 0.52
N ASP A 454 5.56 -4.40 0.65
CA ASP A 454 4.11 -4.35 0.84
C ASP A 454 3.71 -3.58 2.11
N ASN A 455 4.42 -3.86 3.22
CA ASN A 455 4.23 -3.23 4.53
C ASN A 455 4.51 -1.73 4.54
N LEU A 456 5.59 -1.32 3.86
CA LEU A 456 5.92 0.08 3.70
C LEU A 456 4.76 0.80 3.02
N GLY A 457 4.21 0.20 1.97
CA GLY A 457 3.09 0.77 1.24
C GLY A 457 1.82 0.91 2.08
N ASP A 458 1.41 -0.17 2.76
CA ASP A 458 0.23 -0.12 3.64
C ASP A 458 0.39 0.89 4.78
N CYS A 459 1.58 0.99 5.36
CA CYS A 459 1.87 1.94 6.43
C CYS A 459 1.71 3.38 5.93
N LEU A 460 2.29 3.73 4.78
CA LEU A 460 2.20 5.09 4.24
C LEU A 460 0.78 5.45 3.80
N ILE A 461 0.05 4.53 3.18
CA ILE A 461 -1.37 4.72 2.82
C ILE A 461 -2.23 4.89 4.07
N PHE A 462 -1.97 4.10 5.12
CA PHE A 462 -2.64 4.25 6.41
C PHE A 462 -2.40 5.63 7.03
N LEU A 463 -1.13 6.06 7.10
CA LEU A 463 -0.76 7.37 7.64
C LEU A 463 -1.44 8.49 6.86
N ARG A 464 -1.40 8.42 5.52
CA ARG A 464 -2.10 9.37 4.65
C ARG A 464 -3.59 9.51 4.98
N ARG A 465 -4.25 8.39 5.27
CA ARG A 465 -5.70 8.35 5.51
C ARG A 465 -6.11 8.75 6.93
N PHE A 466 -5.32 8.38 7.94
CA PHE A 466 -5.74 8.46 9.34
C PHE A 466 -4.81 9.29 10.25
N ALA A 467 -3.59 9.61 9.81
CA ALA A 467 -2.57 10.32 10.59
C ALA A 467 -1.64 11.19 9.70
N ASP A 468 -2.22 12.02 8.83
CA ASP A 468 -1.48 12.85 7.85
C ASP A 468 -0.47 13.80 8.52
N ASP A 469 -0.75 14.23 9.76
CA ASP A 469 0.14 15.07 10.58
C ASP A 469 1.53 14.42 10.84
N ILE A 470 1.59 13.10 11.02
CA ILE A 470 2.85 12.35 11.22
C ILE A 470 3.65 12.31 9.91
N LEU A 471 2.95 12.21 8.78
CA LEU A 471 3.58 12.20 7.46
C LEU A 471 4.16 13.58 7.11
N GLU A 472 3.44 14.68 7.41
CA GLU A 472 3.93 16.04 7.17
C GLU A 472 5.15 16.40 8.05
N THR A 473 5.22 15.87 9.27
CA THR A 473 6.34 16.12 10.18
C THR A 473 7.59 15.27 9.87
N SER A 474 7.47 14.23 9.04
CA SER A 474 8.53 13.25 8.75
C SER A 474 9.27 13.50 7.42
N ALA A 475 9.69 14.74 7.17
CA ALA A 475 10.32 15.17 5.91
C ALA A 475 11.56 14.34 5.52
N ASP A 476 12.47 14.10 6.46
CA ASP A 476 13.75 13.42 6.20
C ASP A 476 13.54 11.95 5.81
N SER A 477 12.50 11.33 6.37
CA SER A 477 12.09 9.96 6.05
C SER A 477 11.57 9.82 4.62
N LEU A 478 10.89 10.86 4.10
CA LEU A 478 10.26 10.84 2.78
C LEU A 478 11.28 10.74 1.64
N GLU A 479 12.44 11.38 1.78
CA GLU A 479 13.52 11.27 0.79
C GLU A 479 13.95 9.80 0.57
N HIS A 480 14.07 9.04 1.66
CA HIS A 480 14.40 7.62 1.60
C HIS A 480 13.30 6.77 0.95
N VAL A 481 12.02 7.13 1.16
CA VAL A 481 10.89 6.49 0.49
C VAL A 481 10.92 6.78 -1.01
N LEU A 482 11.22 8.02 -1.42
CA LEU A 482 11.34 8.37 -2.84
C LEU A 482 12.49 7.63 -3.53
N HIS A 483 13.64 7.45 -2.86
CA HIS A 483 14.71 6.59 -3.37
C HIS A 483 14.25 5.15 -3.60
N PHE A 484 13.52 4.58 -2.63
CA PHE A 484 12.96 3.24 -2.76
C PHE A 484 11.97 3.13 -3.93
N ILE A 485 11.00 4.05 -4.03
CA ILE A 485 10.04 4.07 -5.14
C ILE A 485 10.77 4.19 -6.48
N THR A 486 11.76 5.06 -6.59
CA THR A 486 12.52 5.29 -7.83
C THR A 486 13.21 4.02 -8.33
N ILE A 487 13.82 3.24 -7.43
CA ILE A 487 14.60 2.04 -7.78
C ILE A 487 13.72 0.84 -8.12
N PHE A 488 12.62 0.65 -7.38
CA PHE A 488 11.83 -0.58 -7.46
C PHE A 488 10.61 -0.49 -8.38
N THR A 489 10.02 0.69 -8.58
CA THR A 489 8.77 0.85 -9.36
C THR A 489 8.96 0.44 -10.83
N GLY A 490 10.03 0.90 -11.47
CA GLY A 490 10.30 0.64 -12.88
C GLY A 490 11.17 -0.58 -13.18
N SER A 491 11.59 -1.36 -12.17
CA SER A 491 12.57 -2.44 -12.34
C SER A 491 11.97 -3.82 -12.07
N ILE A 492 11.66 -4.55 -13.15
CA ILE A 492 11.17 -5.94 -13.10
C ILE A 492 12.19 -6.86 -12.43
N GLU A 493 13.49 -6.60 -12.64
CA GLU A 493 14.52 -7.47 -12.11
C GLU A 493 14.67 -7.37 -10.59
N ARG A 494 14.46 -6.17 -10.03
CA ARG A 494 14.55 -5.90 -8.58
C ARG A 494 13.26 -6.17 -7.83
N MET A 495 12.11 -6.03 -8.50
CA MET A 495 10.80 -6.38 -7.97
C MET A 495 9.95 -7.04 -9.07
N LYS A 496 9.91 -8.38 -9.05
CA LYS A 496 9.21 -9.15 -10.08
C LYS A 496 7.70 -8.97 -10.01
N ASN A 497 7.13 -8.81 -8.82
CA ASN A 497 5.70 -8.74 -8.59
C ASN A 497 5.09 -7.43 -9.15
N PRO A 498 4.25 -7.50 -10.21
CA PRO A 498 3.66 -6.32 -10.84
C PRO A 498 2.65 -5.61 -9.93
N HIS A 499 1.93 -6.33 -9.07
CA HIS A 499 0.96 -5.73 -8.15
C HIS A 499 1.65 -4.88 -7.09
N LEU A 500 2.80 -5.33 -6.58
CA LEU A 500 3.59 -4.53 -5.64
C LEU A 500 4.19 -3.30 -6.31
N ARG A 501 4.71 -3.42 -7.53
CA ARG A 501 5.19 -2.26 -8.29
C ARG A 501 4.07 -1.26 -8.57
N ALA A 502 2.86 -1.72 -8.89
CA ALA A 502 1.68 -0.86 -9.03
C ALA A 502 1.30 -0.18 -7.70
N LYS A 503 1.34 -0.91 -6.58
CA LYS A 503 1.13 -0.36 -5.24
C LYS A 503 2.13 0.75 -4.92
N LEU A 504 3.39 0.66 -5.35
CA LEU A 504 4.36 1.75 -5.15
C LEU A 504 3.96 3.07 -5.82
N ALA A 505 3.20 3.03 -6.93
CA ALA A 505 2.64 4.23 -7.54
C ALA A 505 1.51 4.83 -6.68
N GLU A 506 0.67 3.99 -6.05
CA GLU A 506 -0.32 4.44 -5.05
C GLU A 506 0.37 5.03 -3.82
N VAL A 507 1.46 4.41 -3.36
CA VAL A 507 2.26 4.94 -2.25
C VAL A 507 2.84 6.31 -2.59
N LEU A 508 3.31 6.50 -3.83
CA LEU A 508 3.77 7.81 -4.29
C LEU A 508 2.67 8.86 -4.17
N GLU A 509 1.45 8.55 -4.63
CA GLU A 509 0.28 9.43 -4.48
C GLU A 509 0.02 9.76 -3.01
N ALA A 510 0.04 8.74 -2.15
CA ALA A 510 -0.20 8.90 -0.73
C ALA A 510 0.82 9.84 -0.05
N VAL A 511 2.05 9.91 -0.55
CA VAL A 511 3.08 10.80 0.02
C VAL A 511 3.19 12.16 -0.68
N MET A 512 2.48 12.38 -1.80
CA MET A 512 2.50 13.67 -2.50
C MET A 512 1.91 14.82 -1.66
N PRO A 513 2.45 16.05 -1.79
CA PRO A 513 1.91 17.22 -1.10
C PRO A 513 0.54 17.63 -1.64
N HIS A 514 -0.36 18.14 -0.79
CA HIS A 514 -1.65 18.67 -1.25
C HIS A 514 -1.47 19.97 -2.02
N LEU A 515 -1.88 19.95 -3.28
CA LEU A 515 -1.87 21.13 -4.15
C LEU A 515 -3.06 22.07 -3.89
N ASP A 516 -4.16 21.56 -3.30
CA ASP A 516 -5.47 22.24 -3.29
C ASP A 516 -6.02 22.69 -1.93
N GLN A 517 -5.29 22.56 -0.81
CA GLN A 517 -5.81 23.05 0.47
C GLN A 517 -5.61 24.56 0.62
N THR A 518 -6.73 25.28 0.81
CA THR A 518 -6.71 26.69 1.22
C THR A 518 -5.95 26.79 2.54
N PRO A 519 -4.93 27.66 2.65
CA PRO A 519 -4.09 27.72 3.84
C PRO A 519 -4.95 28.05 5.06
N ASN A 520 -5.00 27.13 6.02
CA ASN A 520 -5.63 27.37 7.31
C ASN A 520 -4.67 28.25 8.14
N PRO A 521 -5.02 29.50 8.48
CA PRO A 521 -4.09 30.48 9.04
C PRO A 521 -3.57 30.14 10.46
N LEU A 522 -4.10 29.09 11.09
CA LEU A 522 -3.72 28.64 12.44
C LEU A 522 -2.66 27.53 12.45
N VAL A 523 -2.38 26.90 11.31
CA VAL A 523 -1.31 25.90 11.19
C VAL A 523 -0.20 26.56 10.40
N SER A 524 0.92 26.87 11.06
CA SER A 524 2.15 27.25 10.36
C SER A 524 2.32 26.27 9.20
N SER A 525 2.28 26.77 7.97
CA SER A 525 2.29 25.97 6.75
C SER A 525 3.67 25.34 6.59
N VAL A 526 3.87 24.24 7.29
CA VAL A 526 5.05 23.41 7.22
C VAL A 526 4.94 22.63 5.92
N PHE A 527 5.38 23.23 4.81
CA PHE A 527 5.39 22.59 3.48
C PHE A 527 6.57 21.62 3.34
N HIS A 528 6.74 20.74 4.32
CA HIS A 528 7.88 19.83 4.38
C HIS A 528 7.84 18.82 3.24
N ARG A 529 6.68 18.22 2.96
CA ARG A 529 6.53 17.30 1.81
C ARG A 529 6.86 18.00 0.50
N LYS A 530 6.25 19.17 0.25
CA LYS A 530 6.50 19.96 -0.97
C LYS A 530 7.98 20.28 -1.16
N ARG A 531 8.68 20.66 -0.09
CA ARG A 531 10.14 20.93 -0.13
C ARG A 531 10.93 19.71 -0.56
N VAL A 532 10.62 18.53 -0.04
CA VAL A 532 11.33 17.28 -0.38
C VAL A 532 11.13 16.95 -1.86
N PHE A 533 9.89 17.01 -2.36
CA PHE A 533 9.59 16.75 -3.77
C PHE A 533 10.27 17.74 -4.73
N CYS A 534 10.22 19.05 -4.42
CA CYS A 534 10.86 20.06 -5.26
C CYS A 534 12.39 19.96 -5.30
N ASN A 535 13.01 19.41 -4.25
CA ASN A 535 14.46 19.30 -4.13
C ASN A 535 14.97 17.87 -4.37
N PHE A 536 14.11 16.94 -4.80
CA PHE A 536 14.50 15.53 -4.96
C PHE A 536 15.49 15.37 -6.12
N PRO A 537 16.74 14.90 -5.87
CA PRO A 537 17.79 14.90 -6.90
C PRO A 537 17.51 13.98 -8.10
N TYR A 538 16.77 12.89 -7.88
CA TYR A 538 16.51 11.85 -8.89
C TYR A 538 15.10 11.92 -9.47
N ALA A 539 14.51 13.11 -9.51
CA ALA A 539 13.19 13.32 -10.11
C ALA A 539 13.07 12.82 -11.57
N PRO A 540 14.09 12.95 -12.45
CA PRO A 540 14.05 12.38 -13.80
C PRO A 540 13.93 10.85 -13.79
N GLN A 541 14.69 10.16 -12.94
CA GLN A 541 14.65 8.70 -12.82
C GLN A 541 13.33 8.21 -12.22
N LEU A 542 12.75 8.98 -11.29
CA LEU A 542 11.42 8.68 -10.76
C LEU A 542 10.35 8.78 -11.85
N ALA A 543 10.42 9.83 -12.68
CA ALA A 543 9.50 9.99 -13.82
C ALA A 543 9.65 8.83 -14.81
N GLU A 544 10.88 8.43 -15.14
CA GLU A 544 11.16 7.26 -15.99
C GLU A 544 10.58 5.97 -15.39
N ALA A 545 10.78 5.74 -14.09
CA ALA A 545 10.27 4.55 -13.40
C ALA A 545 8.73 4.47 -13.42
N LEU A 546 8.04 5.60 -13.23
CA LEU A 546 6.57 5.66 -13.32
C LEU A 546 6.06 5.35 -14.72
N ILE A 547 6.76 5.88 -15.73
CA ILE A 547 6.43 5.63 -17.12
C ILE A 547 6.64 4.14 -17.47
N LYS A 548 7.73 3.53 -17.01
CA LYS A 548 8.00 2.10 -17.16
C LYS A 548 6.91 1.23 -16.52
N VAL A 549 6.53 1.51 -15.27
CA VAL A 549 5.50 0.70 -14.60
C VAL A 549 4.12 0.86 -15.25
N PHE A 550 3.80 2.06 -15.74
CA PHE A 550 2.55 2.31 -16.44
C PHE A 550 2.41 1.44 -17.69
N VAL A 551 3.51 1.29 -18.44
CA VAL A 551 3.63 0.41 -19.61
C VAL A 551 3.57 -1.06 -19.21
N ASP A 552 4.32 -1.48 -18.19
CA ASP A 552 4.39 -2.89 -17.78
C ASP A 552 3.05 -3.46 -17.31
N ILE A 553 2.26 -2.67 -16.57
CA ILE A 553 0.96 -3.12 -16.04
C ILE A 553 -0.02 -3.44 -17.19
N GLU A 554 0.04 -2.73 -18.32
CA GLU A 554 -0.84 -3.02 -19.48
C GLU A 554 -0.64 -4.42 -20.05
N PHE A 555 0.59 -4.94 -20.04
CA PHE A 555 0.89 -6.27 -20.59
C PHE A 555 0.53 -7.42 -19.65
N THR A 556 0.15 -7.13 -18.40
CA THR A 556 -0.14 -8.16 -17.40
C THR A 556 -1.60 -8.64 -17.47
N ASP A 557 -2.51 -7.82 -17.98
CA ASP A 557 -3.97 -8.05 -17.92
C ASP A 557 -4.56 -8.77 -19.16
N GLU A 558 -3.80 -8.94 -20.27
CA GLU A 558 -4.36 -9.44 -21.55
C GLU A 558 -3.88 -10.83 -22.03
N ILE A 559 -2.98 -11.52 -21.32
CA ILE A 559 -2.48 -12.85 -21.77
C ILE A 559 -2.97 -13.97 -20.83
N PRO A 560 -3.85 -14.88 -21.29
CA PRO A 560 -4.04 -16.17 -20.64
C PRO A 560 -2.69 -16.89 -20.50
N GLN A 561 -2.35 -17.34 -19.30
CA GLN A 561 -1.05 -17.94 -18.93
C GLN A 561 -0.58 -19.11 -19.83
N ASP A 562 -1.45 -19.64 -20.69
CA ASP A 562 -1.16 -20.76 -21.58
C ASP A 562 -0.53 -20.38 -22.93
N LEU A 563 -0.36 -19.08 -23.24
CA LEU A 563 0.17 -18.61 -24.54
C LEU A 563 1.40 -17.69 -24.46
N ALA A 564 2.04 -17.54 -23.30
CA ALA A 564 3.32 -16.84 -23.23
C ALA A 564 4.42 -17.67 -23.92
N PRO A 565 5.00 -17.24 -25.05
CA PRO A 565 6.16 -17.91 -25.60
C PRO A 565 7.36 -17.60 -24.69
N ASN A 566 8.16 -18.62 -24.41
CA ASN A 566 9.49 -18.50 -23.85
C ASN A 566 10.32 -17.53 -24.71
N HIS A 567 10.37 -16.25 -24.35
CA HIS A 567 11.34 -15.32 -24.90
C HIS A 567 12.37 -15.00 -23.81
N ASP A 568 13.53 -15.64 -23.95
CA ASP A 568 14.80 -15.16 -23.40
C ASP A 568 15.01 -13.70 -23.83
N VAL A 569 14.78 -12.75 -22.92
CA VAL A 569 15.20 -11.36 -23.09
C VAL A 569 16.63 -11.24 -22.55
N SER A 570 17.56 -11.83 -23.30
CA SER A 570 19.00 -11.59 -23.20
C SER A 570 19.47 -11.05 -24.55
N SER A 571 19.16 -9.79 -24.83
CA SER A 571 19.83 -9.05 -25.91
C SER A 571 19.79 -7.57 -25.57
N GLY A 572 20.96 -7.02 -25.28
CA GLY A 572 21.16 -5.61 -25.00
C GLY A 572 20.72 -4.76 -26.20
N TYR A 573 19.78 -3.87 -25.96
CA TYR A 573 19.50 -2.73 -26.83
C TYR A 573 19.97 -1.45 -26.12
N PRO A 574 20.67 -0.53 -26.82
CA PRO A 574 21.15 0.71 -26.22
C PRO A 574 19.99 1.65 -25.83
N ALA A 575 20.20 2.40 -24.76
CA ALA A 575 19.24 3.24 -24.01
C ALA A 575 18.47 4.33 -24.80
N GLU A 576 18.63 4.44 -26.12
CA GLU A 576 17.90 5.41 -26.95
C GLU A 576 16.55 4.87 -27.48
N SER A 577 16.22 3.60 -27.23
CA SER A 577 15.00 2.95 -27.75
C SER A 577 13.81 2.89 -26.78
N GLU A 578 13.97 3.23 -25.49
CA GLU A 578 12.86 3.15 -24.51
C GLU A 578 11.76 4.20 -24.75
N VAL A 579 12.09 5.35 -25.37
CA VAL A 579 11.11 6.34 -25.86
C VAL A 579 10.35 5.82 -27.11
N GLY A 580 10.86 4.76 -27.75
CA GLY A 580 10.23 4.06 -28.88
C GLY A 580 9.03 3.21 -28.47
N THR A 581 9.12 2.54 -27.34
CA THR A 581 8.10 1.60 -26.82
C THR A 581 6.93 2.31 -26.13
N LEU A 582 7.12 3.57 -25.71
CA LEU A 582 6.06 4.43 -25.18
C LEU A 582 5.02 4.88 -26.21
N ARG A 583 5.37 4.81 -27.50
CA ARG A 583 4.63 5.41 -28.62
C ARG A 583 3.25 4.78 -28.88
N PRO A 584 3.03 3.46 -28.70
CA PRO A 584 1.71 2.85 -28.90
C PRO A 584 0.79 2.86 -27.67
N LEU A 585 1.33 2.77 -26.45
CA LEU A 585 0.56 2.35 -25.26
C LEU A 585 -0.32 3.44 -24.66
N ILE A 586 0.21 4.65 -24.45
CA ILE A 586 -0.56 5.76 -23.85
C ILE A 586 -1.84 6.01 -24.66
N ILE A 587 -1.74 5.95 -26.00
CA ILE A 587 -2.87 6.20 -26.90
C ILE A 587 -3.88 5.04 -26.90
N CYS A 588 -3.41 3.79 -26.88
CA CYS A 588 -4.28 2.62 -26.75
C CYS A 588 -5.08 2.67 -25.44
N ARG A 589 -4.43 3.01 -24.31
CA ARG A 589 -5.12 3.10 -23.01
C ARG A 589 -6.06 4.28 -22.89
N VAL A 590 -5.69 5.47 -23.37
CA VAL A 590 -6.61 6.61 -23.46
C VAL A 590 -7.86 6.21 -24.24
N SER A 591 -7.66 5.56 -25.39
CA SER A 591 -8.76 5.12 -26.26
C SER A 591 -9.69 4.11 -25.55
N SER A 592 -9.12 3.10 -24.91
CA SER A 592 -9.86 2.07 -24.18
C SER A 592 -10.59 2.61 -22.94
N LEU A 593 -9.94 3.47 -22.14
CA LEU A 593 -10.53 4.05 -20.92
C LEU A 593 -11.77 4.89 -21.25
N LEU A 594 -11.65 5.77 -22.24
CA LEU A 594 -12.73 6.65 -22.65
C LEU A 594 -13.84 5.90 -23.41
N ALA A 595 -13.53 4.81 -24.12
CA ALA A 595 -14.53 3.92 -24.72
C ALA A 595 -15.35 3.18 -23.64
N LEU A 596 -14.68 2.64 -22.62
CA LEU A 596 -15.33 2.00 -21.46
C LEU A 596 -16.18 3.01 -20.68
N GLN A 597 -15.69 4.24 -20.49
CA GLN A 597 -16.44 5.34 -19.89
C GLN A 597 -17.79 5.56 -20.61
N ALA A 598 -17.75 5.70 -21.94
CA ALA A 598 -18.95 5.90 -22.75
C ALA A 598 -19.91 4.70 -22.67
N LEU A 599 -19.37 3.47 -22.65
CA LEU A 599 -20.15 2.24 -22.51
C LEU A 599 -20.91 2.18 -21.18
N TYR A 600 -20.23 2.41 -20.05
CA TYR A 600 -20.85 2.31 -18.73
C TYR A 600 -21.88 3.43 -18.48
N LEU A 601 -21.61 4.67 -18.91
CA LEU A 601 -22.58 5.76 -18.82
C LEU A 601 -23.86 5.46 -19.63
N SER A 602 -23.71 4.88 -20.83
CA SER A 602 -24.84 4.44 -21.65
C SER A 602 -25.67 3.34 -20.96
N LYS A 603 -25.01 2.33 -20.36
CA LYS A 603 -25.68 1.27 -19.60
C LYS A 603 -26.44 1.81 -18.38
N ILE A 604 -25.83 2.71 -17.61
CA ILE A 604 -26.47 3.39 -16.47
C ILE A 604 -27.71 4.13 -16.93
N LYS A 605 -27.61 4.90 -18.01
CA LYS A 605 -28.74 5.65 -18.57
C LYS A 605 -29.91 4.73 -18.93
N ILE A 606 -29.63 3.61 -19.62
CA ILE A 606 -30.66 2.64 -19.99
C ILE A 606 -31.36 2.10 -18.73
N GLN A 607 -30.60 1.68 -17.73
CA GLN A 607 -31.16 1.16 -16.48
C GLN A 607 -31.93 2.22 -15.67
N GLN A 608 -31.48 3.48 -15.66
CA GLN A 608 -32.23 4.59 -15.04
C GLN A 608 -33.58 4.81 -15.74
N ILE A 609 -33.64 4.69 -17.07
CA ILE A 609 -34.87 4.80 -17.83
C ILE A 609 -35.81 3.61 -17.56
N GLU A 610 -35.31 2.37 -17.57
CA GLU A 610 -36.08 1.17 -17.21
C GLU A 610 -36.71 1.32 -15.82
N LYS A 611 -35.92 1.80 -14.85
CA LYS A 611 -36.37 2.05 -13.48
C LYS A 611 -37.45 3.11 -13.41
N ASP A 612 -37.28 4.23 -14.11
CA ASP A 612 -38.25 5.34 -14.13
C ASP A 612 -39.57 4.99 -14.81
N ARG A 613 -39.53 4.05 -15.78
CA ARG A 613 -40.72 3.54 -16.46
C ARG A 613 -41.51 2.51 -15.63
N GLY A 614 -41.02 2.15 -14.44
CA GLY A 614 -41.65 1.15 -13.58
C GLY A 614 -41.45 -0.30 -14.06
N GLU A 615 -40.57 -0.54 -15.04
CA GLU A 615 -40.31 -1.89 -15.58
C GLU A 615 -39.72 -2.81 -14.50
N TRP A 616 -39.10 -2.24 -13.47
CA TRP A 616 -38.51 -2.97 -12.35
C TRP A 616 -39.53 -3.44 -11.32
N ASP A 617 -40.71 -2.84 -11.26
CA ASP A 617 -41.76 -3.22 -10.32
C ASP A 617 -42.48 -4.50 -10.76
N SER A 618 -42.39 -4.85 -12.05
CA SER A 618 -42.86 -6.14 -12.59
C SER A 618 -41.87 -7.30 -12.42
N LEU A 619 -40.66 -7.06 -11.91
CA LEU A 619 -39.63 -8.09 -11.74
C LEU A 619 -39.78 -8.85 -10.42
N THR A 620 -39.25 -10.07 -10.36
CA THR A 620 -39.15 -10.82 -9.10
C THR A 620 -38.23 -10.09 -8.10
N PRO A 621 -38.41 -10.27 -6.78
CA PRO A 621 -37.57 -9.62 -5.76
C PRO A 621 -36.08 -9.95 -5.86
N GLU A 622 -35.73 -11.09 -6.46
CA GLU A 622 -34.36 -11.51 -6.73
C GLU A 622 -33.79 -10.79 -7.96
N ALA A 623 -34.52 -10.78 -9.08
CA ALA A 623 -34.10 -10.08 -10.30
C ALA A 623 -34.01 -8.56 -10.10
N ARG A 624 -34.89 -7.99 -9.26
CA ARG A 624 -34.81 -6.58 -8.86
C ARG A 624 -33.54 -6.28 -8.07
N ARG A 625 -33.19 -7.13 -7.09
CA ARG A 625 -31.93 -7.00 -6.33
C ARG A 625 -30.71 -7.12 -7.25
N GLU A 626 -30.75 -8.01 -8.23
CA GLU A 626 -29.67 -8.16 -9.22
C GLU A 626 -29.51 -6.91 -10.10
N LYS A 627 -30.62 -6.35 -10.61
CA LYS A 627 -30.63 -5.09 -11.37
C LYS A 627 -30.13 -3.90 -10.52
N GLU A 628 -30.53 -3.82 -9.26
CA GLU A 628 -30.06 -2.79 -8.32
C GLU A 628 -28.56 -2.91 -8.02
N ALA A 629 -28.07 -4.14 -7.80
CA ALA A 629 -26.64 -4.41 -7.63
C ALA A 629 -25.84 -4.09 -8.90
N GLY A 630 -26.38 -4.46 -10.07
CA GLY A 630 -25.78 -4.14 -11.37
C GLY A 630 -25.68 -2.63 -11.62
N LEU A 631 -26.71 -1.85 -11.26
CA LEU A 631 -26.67 -0.39 -11.37
C LEU A 631 -25.60 0.22 -10.48
N GLN A 632 -25.47 -0.26 -9.22
CA GLN A 632 -24.40 0.18 -8.32
C GLN A 632 -23.01 -0.17 -8.86
N MET A 633 -22.83 -1.39 -9.38
CA MET A 633 -21.57 -1.83 -9.98
C MET A 633 -21.20 -0.98 -11.19
N PHE A 634 -22.13 -0.76 -12.13
CA PHE A 634 -21.88 0.11 -13.28
C PHE A 634 -21.61 1.55 -12.86
N GLY A 635 -22.28 2.05 -11.81
CA GLY A 635 -21.98 3.37 -11.24
C GLY A 635 -20.55 3.50 -10.74
N GLN A 636 -20.04 2.52 -10.00
CA GLN A 636 -18.66 2.49 -9.52
C GLN A 636 -17.65 2.43 -10.67
N LEU A 637 -17.90 1.56 -11.67
CA LEU A 637 -17.03 1.44 -12.85
C LEU A 637 -17.03 2.71 -13.69
N ALA A 638 -18.20 3.30 -13.95
CA ALA A 638 -18.31 4.57 -14.67
C ALA A 638 -17.55 5.68 -13.95
N ARG A 639 -17.68 5.77 -12.63
CA ARG A 639 -16.96 6.74 -11.81
C ARG A 639 -15.45 6.58 -11.94
N PHE A 640 -14.94 5.35 -11.81
CA PHE A 640 -13.53 5.05 -11.98
C PHE A 640 -13.01 5.49 -13.35
N HIS A 641 -13.68 5.07 -14.44
CA HIS A 641 -13.28 5.45 -15.79
C HIS A 641 -13.39 6.95 -16.05
N ASN A 642 -14.42 7.63 -15.54
CA ASN A 642 -14.56 9.08 -15.64
C ASN A 642 -13.37 9.83 -15.00
N ILE A 643 -12.96 9.43 -13.79
CA ILE A 643 -11.82 10.03 -13.09
C ILE A 643 -10.54 9.79 -13.90
N MET A 644 -10.26 8.54 -14.25
CA MET A 644 -9.07 8.18 -15.02
C MET A 644 -9.00 8.93 -16.36
N SER A 645 -10.12 9.04 -17.07
CA SER A 645 -10.20 9.75 -18.34
C SER A 645 -9.94 11.25 -18.20
N ASN A 646 -10.49 11.90 -17.16
CA ASN A 646 -10.22 13.32 -16.88
C ASN A 646 -8.74 13.56 -16.58
N GLU A 647 -8.14 12.78 -15.68
CA GLU A 647 -6.72 12.91 -15.32
C GLU A 647 -5.81 12.63 -16.51
N THR A 648 -6.13 11.62 -17.32
CA THR A 648 -5.33 11.25 -18.50
C THR A 648 -5.35 12.35 -19.57
N ILE A 649 -6.53 12.88 -19.91
CA ILE A 649 -6.65 13.96 -20.90
C ILE A 649 -6.05 15.27 -20.36
N GLY A 650 -6.22 15.57 -19.08
CA GLY A 650 -5.57 16.71 -18.43
C GLY A 650 -4.05 16.62 -18.48
N THR A 651 -3.48 15.45 -18.18
CA THR A 651 -2.04 15.18 -18.30
C THR A 651 -1.55 15.34 -19.74
N LEU A 652 -2.32 14.85 -20.73
CA LEU A 652 -1.98 15.03 -22.14
C LEU A 652 -2.03 16.50 -22.58
N ALA A 653 -3.00 17.28 -22.08
CA ALA A 653 -3.06 18.73 -22.32
C ALA A 653 -1.84 19.46 -21.74
N PHE A 654 -1.37 19.06 -20.56
CA PHE A 654 -0.14 19.58 -19.97
C PHE A 654 1.11 19.16 -20.75
N LEU A 655 1.27 17.88 -21.10
CA LEU A 655 2.44 17.41 -21.85
C LEU A 655 2.55 18.06 -23.23
N THR A 656 1.42 18.30 -23.91
CA THR A 656 1.39 18.94 -25.22
C THR A 656 1.72 20.44 -25.17
N SER A 657 1.61 21.11 -24.01
CA SER A 657 2.05 22.51 -23.89
C SER A 657 3.57 22.63 -23.89
N GLU A 658 4.27 21.64 -23.33
CA GLU A 658 5.74 21.65 -23.19
C GLU A 658 6.45 20.87 -24.33
N ILE A 659 5.94 19.70 -24.71
CA ILE A 659 6.63 18.75 -25.61
C ILE A 659 5.80 18.52 -26.89
N LYS A 660 5.91 19.42 -27.87
CA LYS A 660 5.15 19.31 -29.13
C LYS A 660 5.70 18.28 -30.12
N SER A 661 7.02 18.18 -30.25
CA SER A 661 7.71 17.40 -31.29
C SER A 661 7.38 15.90 -31.28
N LEU A 662 7.13 15.33 -30.09
CA LEU A 662 6.74 13.92 -29.94
C LEU A 662 5.36 13.66 -30.54
N PHE A 663 4.39 14.55 -30.28
CA PHE A 663 2.98 14.40 -30.66
C PHE A 663 2.68 14.71 -32.13
N VAL A 664 3.58 15.42 -32.81
CA VAL A 664 3.47 15.71 -34.24
C VAL A 664 4.23 14.75 -35.14
N HIS A 665 4.90 13.75 -34.56
CA HIS A 665 5.55 12.68 -35.32
C HIS A 665 4.49 11.90 -36.14
N PRO A 666 4.70 11.63 -37.45
CA PRO A 666 3.66 11.07 -38.33
C PRO A 666 2.91 9.85 -37.77
N PHE A 667 3.64 8.87 -37.21
CA PHE A 667 3.03 7.68 -36.59
C PHE A 667 2.19 7.97 -35.33
N LEU A 668 2.57 8.98 -34.53
CA LEU A 668 1.88 9.31 -33.29
C LEU A 668 0.70 10.26 -33.53
N ALA A 669 0.91 11.24 -34.42
CA ALA A 669 -0.07 12.23 -34.81
C ALA A 669 -1.36 11.56 -35.31
N GLU A 670 -1.29 10.61 -36.25
CA GLU A 670 -2.48 9.91 -36.77
C GLU A 670 -3.30 9.23 -35.65
N ARG A 671 -2.63 8.56 -34.72
CA ARG A 671 -3.29 7.84 -33.63
C ARG A 671 -3.92 8.79 -32.61
N ILE A 672 -3.22 9.85 -32.22
CA ILE A 672 -3.73 10.88 -31.31
C ILE A 672 -4.91 11.61 -31.96
N ILE A 673 -4.81 11.97 -33.23
CA ILE A 673 -5.86 12.64 -33.97
C ILE A 673 -7.12 11.78 -34.03
N SER A 674 -7.00 10.50 -34.40
CA SER A 674 -8.15 9.60 -34.48
C SER A 674 -8.83 9.44 -33.11
N MET A 675 -8.02 9.35 -32.04
CA MET A 675 -8.46 9.31 -30.66
C MET A 675 -9.21 10.61 -30.25
N LEU A 676 -8.59 11.77 -30.44
CA LEU A 676 -9.18 13.07 -30.09
C LEU A 676 -10.46 13.37 -30.89
N ASN A 677 -10.46 13.09 -32.21
CA ASN A 677 -11.62 13.27 -33.08
C ASN A 677 -12.79 12.39 -32.62
N TYR A 678 -12.51 11.10 -32.32
CA TYR A 678 -13.52 10.14 -31.85
C TYR A 678 -14.19 10.65 -30.56
N PHE A 679 -13.42 11.14 -29.59
CA PHE A 679 -13.98 11.63 -28.34
C PHE A 679 -14.71 12.94 -28.49
N LEU A 680 -14.15 13.87 -29.27
CA LEU A 680 -14.83 15.13 -29.54
C LEU A 680 -16.19 14.87 -30.20
N GLN A 681 -16.26 13.93 -31.15
CA GLN A 681 -17.52 13.53 -31.78
C GLN A 681 -18.56 12.98 -30.77
N HIS A 682 -18.14 12.21 -29.76
CA HIS A 682 -19.05 11.69 -28.73
C HIS A 682 -19.49 12.76 -27.73
N LEU A 683 -18.69 13.80 -27.50
CA LEU A 683 -18.97 14.88 -26.55
C LEU A 683 -19.77 16.04 -27.16
N VAL A 684 -19.53 16.39 -28.43
CA VAL A 684 -20.18 17.54 -29.09
C VAL A 684 -21.16 17.15 -30.19
N GLY A 685 -21.07 15.91 -30.70
CA GLY A 685 -21.87 15.42 -31.81
C GLY A 685 -23.23 14.83 -31.41
N PRO A 686 -23.94 14.18 -32.36
CA PRO A 686 -25.29 13.67 -32.14
C PRO A 686 -25.37 12.57 -31.07
N LYS A 687 -24.26 11.89 -30.80
CA LYS A 687 -24.15 10.82 -29.79
C LYS A 687 -24.03 11.35 -28.35
N MET A 688 -23.86 12.66 -28.13
CA MET A 688 -23.79 13.27 -26.79
C MET A 688 -24.98 12.89 -25.90
N GLY A 689 -26.16 12.74 -26.50
CA GLY A 689 -27.37 12.33 -25.78
C GLY A 689 -27.22 10.98 -25.06
N ALA A 690 -26.42 10.05 -25.58
CA ALA A 690 -26.20 8.73 -24.97
C ALA A 690 -25.46 8.79 -23.63
N LEU A 691 -24.66 9.84 -23.41
CA LEU A 691 -23.86 10.05 -22.20
C LEU A 691 -24.61 10.82 -21.10
N LYS A 692 -25.85 11.25 -21.36
CA LYS A 692 -26.64 12.04 -20.43
C LYS A 692 -27.29 11.17 -19.35
N VAL A 693 -26.72 11.18 -18.16
CA VAL A 693 -27.27 10.58 -16.93
C VAL A 693 -27.96 11.66 -16.08
N LYS A 694 -28.75 11.24 -15.07
CA LYS A 694 -29.50 12.16 -14.20
C LYS A 694 -28.61 13.12 -13.40
N ASP A 695 -27.58 12.58 -12.77
CA ASP A 695 -26.61 13.32 -11.96
C ASP A 695 -25.19 13.03 -12.47
N PHE A 696 -24.52 14.06 -12.99
CA PHE A 696 -23.14 13.93 -13.45
C PHE A 696 -22.13 13.87 -12.30
N SER A 697 -22.46 14.50 -11.16
CA SER A 697 -21.60 14.57 -9.98
C SER A 697 -21.52 13.22 -9.27
N GLU A 698 -22.61 12.44 -9.27
CA GLU A 698 -22.62 11.07 -8.72
C GLU A 698 -21.52 10.18 -9.32
N PHE A 699 -21.23 10.37 -10.60
CA PHE A 699 -20.26 9.56 -11.34
C PHE A 699 -18.95 10.30 -11.67
N ASP A 700 -18.69 11.48 -11.09
CA ASP A 700 -17.51 12.31 -11.40
C ASP A 700 -17.34 12.61 -12.92
N PHE A 701 -18.44 12.65 -13.68
CA PHE A 701 -18.40 12.94 -15.12
C PHE A 701 -18.37 14.45 -15.37
N LYS A 702 -17.25 14.97 -15.88
CA LYS A 702 -17.02 16.40 -16.12
C LYS A 702 -16.87 16.71 -17.63
N PRO A 703 -17.93 16.55 -18.45
CA PRO A 703 -17.83 16.67 -19.90
C PRO A 703 -17.37 18.06 -20.37
N GLN A 704 -17.72 19.11 -19.62
CA GLN A 704 -17.30 20.48 -19.95
C GLN A 704 -15.78 20.68 -19.83
N GLN A 705 -15.17 20.02 -18.83
CA GLN A 705 -13.73 20.06 -18.62
C GLN A 705 -13.03 19.22 -19.70
N LEU A 706 -13.51 18.01 -19.98
CA LEU A 706 -12.97 17.17 -21.05
C LEU A 706 -12.96 17.86 -22.42
N VAL A 707 -14.06 18.50 -22.82
CA VAL A 707 -14.11 19.27 -24.07
C VAL A 707 -13.07 20.40 -24.07
N SER A 708 -12.92 21.09 -22.93
CA SER A 708 -11.92 22.14 -22.77
C SER A 708 -10.51 21.60 -22.99
N ASP A 709 -10.15 20.51 -22.31
CA ASP A 709 -8.79 19.97 -22.33
C ASP A 709 -8.46 19.38 -23.70
N ILE A 710 -9.40 18.71 -24.36
CA ILE A 710 -9.26 18.27 -25.77
C ILE A 710 -9.00 19.47 -26.68
N CYS A 711 -9.77 20.56 -26.55
CA CYS A 711 -9.55 21.76 -27.36
C CYS A 711 -8.18 22.39 -27.08
N THR A 712 -7.72 22.39 -25.82
CA THR A 712 -6.36 22.85 -25.47
C THR A 712 -5.30 22.02 -26.17
N ILE A 713 -5.44 20.68 -26.24
CA ILE A 713 -4.50 19.82 -26.96
C ILE A 713 -4.43 20.20 -28.45
N TYR A 714 -5.58 20.40 -29.12
CA TYR A 714 -5.60 20.86 -30.52
C TYR A 714 -4.93 22.23 -30.68
N LEU A 715 -5.15 23.15 -29.75
CA LEU A 715 -4.53 24.47 -29.78
C LEU A 715 -3.01 24.40 -29.60
N ASN A 716 -2.52 23.56 -28.67
CA ASN A 716 -1.10 23.38 -28.42
C ASN A 716 -0.35 22.85 -29.65
N LEU A 717 -0.97 21.91 -30.38
CA LEU A 717 -0.40 21.24 -31.55
C LEU A 717 -0.74 21.91 -32.89
N GLY A 718 -1.69 22.87 -32.89
CA GLY A 718 -2.24 23.51 -34.09
C GLY A 718 -1.30 24.47 -34.82
N ASP A 719 -0.18 24.82 -34.20
CA ASP A 719 0.89 25.59 -34.86
C ASP A 719 1.56 24.76 -35.98
N GLU A 720 1.66 23.44 -35.77
CA GLU A 720 2.36 22.53 -36.67
C GLU A 720 1.49 22.16 -37.88
N GLU A 721 1.99 22.47 -39.08
CA GLU A 721 1.24 22.29 -40.34
C GLU A 721 0.97 20.81 -40.63
N ASN A 722 1.95 19.93 -40.35
CA ASN A 722 1.82 18.48 -40.53
C ASN A 722 0.70 17.89 -39.67
N PHE A 723 0.53 18.36 -38.43
CA PHE A 723 -0.56 17.94 -37.57
C PHE A 723 -1.90 18.38 -38.16
N CYS A 724 -2.01 19.67 -38.53
CA CYS A 724 -3.23 20.24 -39.13
C CYS A 724 -3.65 19.52 -40.42
N ALA A 725 -2.70 19.16 -41.28
CA ALA A 725 -2.95 18.42 -42.52
C ALA A 725 -3.32 16.94 -42.29
N THR A 726 -3.04 16.39 -41.10
CA THR A 726 -3.37 15.00 -40.75
C THR A 726 -4.76 14.88 -40.11
N VAL A 727 -5.26 15.95 -39.47
CA VAL A 727 -6.58 15.95 -38.81
C VAL A 727 -7.73 15.51 -39.72
N PRO A 728 -7.84 16.02 -40.97
CA PRO A 728 -8.93 15.65 -41.88
C PRO A 728 -8.83 14.22 -42.43
N LYS A 729 -7.64 13.60 -42.39
CA LYS A 729 -7.40 12.25 -42.94
C LYS A 729 -8.10 11.15 -42.14
N ASP A 730 -8.52 11.44 -40.91
CA ASP A 730 -9.30 10.52 -40.08
C ASP A 730 -10.77 10.44 -40.55
N GLY A 731 -11.02 9.67 -41.61
CA GLY A 731 -12.35 9.52 -42.20
C GLY A 731 -13.40 8.84 -41.31
N ARG A 732 -13.03 8.35 -40.11
CA ARG A 732 -13.96 7.68 -39.19
C ARG A 732 -14.70 8.66 -38.27
N SER A 733 -13.99 9.67 -37.76
CA SER A 733 -14.52 10.52 -36.69
C SER A 733 -14.53 12.00 -37.07
N TYR A 734 -13.60 12.46 -37.92
CA TYR A 734 -13.62 13.83 -38.41
C TYR A 734 -14.85 14.09 -39.30
N SER A 735 -15.42 15.29 -39.18
CA SER A 735 -16.40 15.79 -40.15
C SER A 735 -16.25 17.31 -40.29
N PRO A 736 -16.61 17.90 -41.44
CA PRO A 736 -16.52 19.35 -41.65
C PRO A 736 -17.32 20.20 -40.64
N THR A 737 -18.29 19.57 -39.95
CA THR A 737 -19.13 20.23 -38.94
C THR A 737 -18.67 20.03 -37.50
N LEU A 738 -17.72 19.11 -37.24
CA LEU A 738 -17.30 18.72 -35.90
C LEU A 738 -16.77 19.92 -35.11
N PHE A 739 -15.79 20.64 -35.64
CA PHE A 739 -15.21 21.79 -34.96
C PHE A 739 -16.16 22.99 -34.88
N ALA A 740 -17.04 23.18 -35.87
CA ALA A 740 -18.10 24.18 -35.79
C ALA A 740 -19.09 23.88 -34.65
N GLN A 741 -19.41 22.60 -34.41
CA GLN A 741 -20.20 22.16 -33.25
C GLN A 741 -19.42 22.38 -31.94
N THR A 742 -18.12 22.08 -31.92
CA THR A 742 -17.25 22.33 -30.77
C THR A 742 -17.24 23.80 -30.36
N VAL A 743 -17.08 24.74 -31.31
CA VAL A 743 -17.14 26.18 -31.03
C VAL A 743 -18.48 26.60 -30.42
N ARG A 744 -19.61 26.01 -30.87
CA ARG A 744 -20.93 26.25 -30.26
C ARG A 744 -21.00 25.72 -28.83
N VAL A 745 -20.42 24.55 -28.56
CA VAL A 745 -20.38 23.98 -27.20
C VAL A 745 -19.48 24.84 -26.29
N LEU A 746 -18.30 25.26 -26.74
CA LEU A 746 -17.39 26.15 -25.99
C LEU A 746 -18.08 27.46 -25.57
N LYS A 747 -18.90 28.04 -26.46
CA LYS A 747 -19.75 29.21 -26.15
C LYS A 747 -20.81 28.88 -25.09
N LYS A 748 -21.47 27.71 -25.17
CA LYS A 748 -22.49 27.28 -24.20
C LYS A 748 -21.91 27.02 -22.80
N ILE A 749 -20.68 26.52 -22.71
CA ILE A 749 -20.01 26.26 -21.43
C ILE A 749 -19.24 27.48 -20.89
N ASN A 750 -19.42 28.66 -21.52
CA ASN A 750 -18.87 29.94 -21.10
C ASN A 750 -17.33 29.96 -20.91
N LYS A 751 -16.59 29.31 -21.83
CA LYS A 751 -15.12 29.36 -21.83
C LYS A 751 -14.60 30.73 -22.30
N PRO A 752 -13.35 31.11 -21.93
CA PRO A 752 -12.76 32.39 -22.27
C PRO A 752 -12.80 32.70 -23.79
N GLY A 753 -13.18 33.93 -24.15
CA GLY A 753 -13.37 34.34 -25.54
C GLY A 753 -12.12 34.21 -26.41
N ASN A 754 -10.92 34.37 -25.83
CA ASN A 754 -9.64 34.15 -26.50
C ASN A 754 -9.48 32.69 -26.97
N MET A 755 -9.84 31.71 -26.13
CA MET A 755 -9.80 30.29 -26.50
C MET A 755 -10.77 29.97 -27.63
N ILE A 756 -11.97 30.55 -27.59
CA ILE A 756 -13.00 30.36 -28.62
C ILE A 756 -12.52 30.90 -29.96
N VAL A 757 -11.92 32.09 -29.98
CA VAL A 757 -11.37 32.71 -31.20
C VAL A 757 -10.19 31.90 -31.73
N ALA A 758 -9.25 31.51 -30.87
CA ALA A 758 -8.10 30.70 -31.26
C ALA A 758 -8.53 29.36 -31.88
N PHE A 759 -9.51 28.69 -31.28
CA PHE A 759 -10.01 27.41 -31.80
C PHE A 759 -10.80 27.59 -33.10
N SER A 760 -11.53 28.70 -33.25
CA SER A 760 -12.20 29.03 -34.53
C SER A 760 -11.18 29.21 -35.65
N ASN A 761 -10.11 29.96 -35.41
CA ASN A 761 -9.05 30.16 -36.40
C ASN A 761 -8.37 28.84 -36.79
N LEU A 762 -8.11 27.97 -35.81
CA LEU A 762 -7.57 26.64 -36.06
C LEU A 762 -8.53 25.78 -36.88
N ALA A 763 -9.83 25.81 -36.55
CA ALA A 763 -10.85 25.09 -37.30
C ALA A 763 -10.93 25.56 -38.77
N ASP A 764 -10.83 26.87 -39.02
CA ASP A 764 -10.81 27.43 -40.37
C ASP A 764 -9.54 27.03 -41.14
N LYS A 765 -8.38 27.03 -40.48
CA LYS A 765 -7.10 26.54 -41.04
C LYS A 765 -7.21 25.07 -41.44
N ILE A 766 -7.67 24.20 -40.54
CA ILE A 766 -7.82 22.76 -40.82
C ILE A 766 -8.85 22.54 -41.93
N LYS A 767 -9.94 23.30 -41.96
CA LYS A 767 -10.93 23.24 -43.03
C LYS A 767 -10.33 23.63 -44.38
N SER A 768 -9.54 24.70 -44.46
CA SER A 768 -8.88 25.09 -45.72
C SER A 768 -7.91 24.02 -46.23
N LEU A 769 -7.19 23.33 -45.33
CA LEU A 769 -6.30 22.22 -45.68
C LEU A 769 -7.09 20.98 -46.12
N ALA A 770 -8.24 20.72 -45.49
CA ALA A 770 -9.16 19.66 -45.90
C ALA A 770 -9.76 19.93 -47.29
N ASP A 771 -10.22 21.16 -47.53
CA ASP A 771 -10.78 21.57 -48.82
C ASP A 771 -9.70 21.52 -49.92
N LEU A 772 -8.45 21.90 -49.61
CA LEU A 772 -7.32 21.77 -50.53
C LEU A 772 -6.99 20.29 -50.83
N GLN A 773 -6.94 19.43 -49.80
CA GLN A 773 -6.73 17.99 -49.98
C GLN A 773 -7.85 17.35 -50.80
N GLN A 774 -9.11 17.72 -50.53
CA GLN A 774 -10.25 17.22 -51.27
C GLN A 774 -10.21 17.71 -52.73
N GLN A 775 -9.87 18.98 -52.99
CA GLN A 775 -9.66 19.48 -54.35
C GLN A 775 -8.52 18.78 -55.06
N GLU A 776 -7.42 18.49 -54.37
CA GLU A 776 -6.32 17.69 -54.88
C GLU A 776 -6.80 16.27 -55.23
N GLU A 777 -7.47 15.56 -54.32
CA GLU A 777 -8.04 14.23 -54.54
C GLU A 777 -9.06 14.21 -55.70
N GLU A 778 -9.95 15.20 -55.79
CA GLU A 778 -10.90 15.38 -56.89
C GLU A 778 -10.19 15.66 -58.23
N THR A 779 -9.07 16.40 -58.20
CA THR A 779 -8.21 16.63 -59.38
C THR A 779 -7.54 15.34 -59.85
N TYR A 780 -7.27 14.42 -58.93
CA TYR A 780 -6.63 13.13 -59.21
C TYR A 780 -7.62 11.96 -59.38
N ALA A 781 -8.93 12.21 -59.32
CA ALA A 781 -9.96 11.16 -59.46
C ALA A 781 -9.97 10.47 -60.83
N ASP A 782 -9.44 11.14 -61.88
CA ASP A 782 -9.22 10.59 -63.22
C ASP A 782 -7.86 9.88 -63.39
N ALA A 783 -7.17 9.54 -62.29
CA ALA A 783 -5.91 8.81 -62.36
C ALA A 783 -6.12 7.43 -63.00
N CYS A 784 -5.19 7.02 -63.87
CA CYS A 784 -5.21 5.69 -64.46
C CYS A 784 -5.10 4.62 -63.37
N ASP A 785 -5.83 3.51 -63.50
CA ASP A 785 -5.84 2.41 -62.51
C ASP A 785 -4.42 1.91 -62.16
N GLU A 786 -3.46 2.03 -63.08
CA GLU A 786 -2.05 1.67 -62.86
C GLU A 786 -1.31 2.56 -61.84
N PHE A 787 -1.84 3.74 -61.52
CA PHE A 787 -1.26 4.68 -60.54
C PHE A 787 -1.89 4.55 -59.15
N LEU A 788 -2.99 3.80 -59.04
CA LEU A 788 -3.73 3.60 -57.81
C LEU A 788 -3.22 2.37 -57.05
N ASP A 789 -3.19 2.49 -55.72
CA ASP A 789 -2.87 1.38 -54.82
C ASP A 789 -3.99 0.33 -54.92
N PRO A 790 -3.67 -0.96 -55.17
CA PRO A 790 -4.68 -2.00 -55.35
C PRO A 790 -5.53 -2.33 -54.10
N ILE A 791 -5.10 -1.91 -52.91
CA ILE A 791 -5.77 -2.15 -51.63
C ILE A 791 -6.52 -0.91 -51.17
N MET A 792 -5.88 0.25 -51.23
CA MET A 792 -6.44 1.52 -50.76
C MET A 792 -7.20 2.30 -51.84
N SER A 793 -7.02 1.95 -53.12
CA SER A 793 -7.58 2.65 -54.29
C SER A 793 -7.24 4.14 -54.34
N THR A 794 -6.11 4.53 -53.75
CA THR A 794 -5.58 5.89 -53.71
C THR A 794 -4.31 6.00 -54.53
N LEU A 795 -3.98 7.20 -55.03
CA LEU A 795 -2.74 7.43 -55.78
C LEU A 795 -1.49 7.00 -54.98
N MET A 796 -0.63 6.16 -55.57
CA MET A 796 0.60 5.70 -54.91
C MET A 796 1.64 6.83 -54.82
N SER A 797 2.13 7.11 -53.61
CA SER A 797 3.16 8.14 -53.36
C SER A 797 4.58 7.55 -53.43
N ASP A 798 4.75 6.31 -52.97
CA ASP A 798 6.00 5.56 -53.06
C ASP A 798 5.71 4.12 -53.49
N PRO A 799 5.54 3.88 -54.82
CA PRO A 799 5.18 2.58 -55.34
C PRO A 799 6.32 1.56 -55.14
N VAL A 800 5.98 0.39 -54.60
CA VAL A 800 6.90 -0.71 -54.33
C VAL A 800 6.36 -2.03 -54.88
N VAL A 801 7.25 -2.86 -55.42
CA VAL A 801 6.91 -4.15 -56.01
C VAL A 801 7.09 -5.26 -54.99
N LEU A 802 6.04 -6.06 -54.81
CA LEU A 802 6.06 -7.27 -54.01
C LEU A 802 6.73 -8.41 -54.79
N PRO A 803 7.71 -9.13 -54.23
CA PRO A 803 8.52 -10.11 -54.98
C PRO A 803 7.72 -11.34 -55.45
N SER A 804 6.73 -11.79 -54.69
CA SER A 804 5.96 -13.01 -55.01
C SER A 804 4.77 -12.73 -55.92
N SER A 805 3.90 -11.78 -55.56
CA SER A 805 2.73 -11.40 -56.37
C SER A 805 3.08 -10.54 -57.58
N ARG A 806 4.25 -9.87 -57.56
CA ARG A 806 4.68 -8.85 -58.54
C ARG A 806 3.72 -7.66 -58.67
N VAL A 807 2.78 -7.54 -57.74
CA VAL A 807 1.86 -6.41 -57.66
C VAL A 807 2.60 -5.21 -57.09
N THR A 808 2.35 -4.03 -57.64
CA THR A 808 2.87 -2.78 -57.10
C THR A 808 1.83 -2.20 -56.14
N VAL A 809 2.27 -1.87 -54.93
CA VAL A 809 1.47 -1.27 -53.86
C VAL A 809 2.21 -0.05 -53.32
N ASP A 810 1.55 0.83 -52.58
CA ASP A 810 2.23 1.91 -51.88
C ASP A 810 3.01 1.34 -50.67
N ARG A 811 4.22 1.88 -50.43
CA ARG A 811 5.06 1.46 -49.31
C ARG A 811 4.35 1.56 -47.96
N SER A 812 3.54 2.60 -47.76
CA SER A 812 2.81 2.80 -46.49
C SER A 812 1.71 1.74 -46.30
N THR A 813 1.05 1.34 -47.38
CA THR A 813 0.01 0.30 -47.39
C THR A 813 0.59 -1.07 -46.98
N ILE A 814 1.69 -1.49 -47.62
CA ILE A 814 2.30 -2.79 -47.31
C ILE A 814 2.98 -2.80 -45.94
N ALA A 815 3.60 -1.69 -45.53
CA ALA A 815 4.16 -1.56 -44.19
C ALA A 815 3.07 -1.73 -43.11
N ARG A 816 1.87 -1.19 -43.34
CA ARG A 816 0.73 -1.37 -42.44
C ARG A 816 0.24 -2.82 -42.40
N HIS A 817 0.19 -3.50 -43.54
CA HIS A 817 -0.19 -4.93 -43.61
C HIS A 817 0.80 -5.81 -42.84
N LEU A 818 2.11 -5.63 -43.06
CA LEU A 818 3.17 -6.42 -42.44
C LEU A 818 3.30 -6.23 -40.92
N LEU A 819 2.74 -5.14 -40.37
CA LEU A 819 2.60 -4.95 -38.92
C LEU A 819 1.54 -5.86 -38.29
N SER A 820 0.60 -6.39 -39.08
CA SER A 820 -0.46 -7.30 -38.63
C SER A 820 -0.24 -8.73 -39.10
N ASP A 821 0.20 -8.93 -40.35
CA ASP A 821 0.37 -10.24 -40.97
C ASP A 821 1.63 -10.22 -41.87
N GLN A 822 2.61 -11.09 -41.58
CA GLN A 822 3.89 -11.16 -42.32
C GLN A 822 3.75 -11.95 -43.64
N THR A 823 2.73 -11.64 -44.42
CA THR A 823 2.43 -12.29 -45.69
C THR A 823 2.17 -11.26 -46.80
N ASP A 824 2.21 -11.72 -48.04
CA ASP A 824 1.79 -10.93 -49.20
C ASP A 824 0.25 -10.91 -49.25
N PRO A 825 -0.39 -9.72 -49.30
CA PRO A 825 -1.85 -9.58 -49.25
C PRO A 825 -2.61 -10.33 -50.36
N PHE A 826 -1.97 -10.61 -51.49
CA PHE A 826 -2.63 -11.13 -52.70
C PHE A 826 -2.49 -12.64 -52.86
N ASN A 827 -1.42 -13.24 -52.35
CA ASN A 827 -1.15 -14.67 -52.49
C ASN A 827 -0.80 -15.39 -51.17
N ARG A 828 -0.76 -14.67 -50.05
CA ARG A 828 -0.45 -15.16 -48.70
C ARG A 828 0.94 -15.83 -48.54
N SER A 829 1.87 -15.58 -49.47
CA SER A 829 3.25 -16.06 -49.31
C SER A 829 3.97 -15.27 -48.21
N PRO A 830 4.89 -15.86 -47.43
CA PRO A 830 5.68 -15.12 -46.43
C PRO A 830 6.43 -13.94 -47.06
N LEU A 831 6.33 -12.76 -46.44
CA LEU A 831 6.94 -11.53 -46.94
C LEU A 831 7.48 -10.67 -45.79
N THR A 832 8.69 -10.13 -45.95
CA THR A 832 9.30 -9.18 -45.00
C THR A 832 9.65 -7.86 -45.69
N MET A 833 9.75 -6.77 -44.91
CA MET A 833 9.95 -5.42 -45.43
C MET A 833 11.23 -5.28 -46.28
N ASP A 834 12.28 -6.02 -45.95
CA ASP A 834 13.58 -5.98 -46.64
C ASP A 834 13.54 -6.59 -48.05
N GLN A 835 12.53 -7.42 -48.35
CA GLN A 835 12.40 -8.11 -49.63
C GLN A 835 11.67 -7.26 -50.69
N ILE A 836 11.11 -6.12 -50.28
CA ILE A 836 10.30 -5.22 -51.11
C ILE A 836 11.20 -4.32 -51.95
N ARG A 837 10.94 -4.25 -53.26
CA ARG A 837 11.77 -3.47 -54.20
C ARG A 837 11.07 -2.17 -54.59
N PRO A 838 11.73 -0.99 -54.54
CA PRO A 838 11.14 0.26 -55.00
C PRO A 838 10.87 0.24 -56.51
N ASN A 839 9.69 0.69 -56.93
CA ASN A 839 9.33 0.84 -58.34
C ASN A 839 9.61 2.28 -58.81
N THR A 840 10.89 2.59 -59.05
CA THR A 840 11.33 3.94 -59.41
C THR A 840 10.75 4.42 -60.74
N GLU A 841 10.56 3.51 -61.72
CA GLU A 841 9.97 3.84 -63.01
C GLU A 841 8.51 4.30 -62.89
N LEU A 842 7.70 3.58 -62.11
CA LEU A 842 6.31 3.97 -61.87
C LEU A 842 6.23 5.27 -61.06
N LYS A 843 7.13 5.45 -60.08
CA LYS A 843 7.23 6.69 -59.32
C LYS A 843 7.51 7.90 -60.21
N GLU A 844 8.44 7.78 -61.17
CA GLU A 844 8.71 8.84 -62.13
C GLU A 844 7.51 9.11 -63.07
N LYS A 845 6.80 8.07 -63.51
CA LYS A 845 5.59 8.22 -64.34
C LYS A 845 4.49 8.96 -63.58
N ILE A 846 4.24 8.58 -62.31
CA ILE A 846 3.28 9.25 -61.44
C ILE A 846 3.69 10.71 -61.22
N GLN A 847 4.97 10.99 -60.97
CA GLN A 847 5.46 12.36 -60.78
C GLN A 847 5.36 13.23 -62.05
N ARG A 848 5.64 12.69 -63.23
CA ARG A 848 5.46 13.41 -64.51
C ARG A 848 3.98 13.71 -64.76
N TRP A 849 3.11 12.74 -64.54
CA TRP A 849 1.66 12.92 -64.68
C TRP A 849 1.12 13.98 -63.71
N LEU A 850 1.58 13.96 -62.45
CA LEU A 850 1.26 14.99 -61.46
C LEU A 850 1.75 16.38 -61.88
N ALA A 851 2.95 16.49 -62.47
CA ALA A 851 3.50 17.74 -62.95
C ALA A 851 2.72 18.31 -64.14
N GLU A 852 2.31 17.47 -65.10
CA GLU A 852 1.50 17.86 -66.25
C GLU A 852 0.11 18.36 -65.83
N ARG A 853 -0.55 17.67 -64.89
CA ARG A 853 -1.85 18.09 -64.35
C ARG A 853 -1.76 19.40 -63.56
N LYS A 854 -0.72 19.58 -62.74
CA LYS A 854 -0.47 20.86 -62.04
C LYS A 854 -0.23 22.03 -63.00
N GLN A 855 0.40 21.80 -64.16
CA GLN A 855 0.57 22.82 -65.20
C GLN A 855 -0.73 23.15 -65.93
N GLN A 856 -1.54 22.14 -66.28
CA GLN A 856 -2.86 22.35 -66.90
C GLN A 856 -3.81 23.14 -65.99
N GLN A 857 -3.75 22.90 -64.67
CA GLN A 857 -4.57 23.61 -63.69
C GLN A 857 -4.16 25.08 -63.54
N LYS A 858 -2.85 25.39 -63.55
CA LYS A 858 -2.36 26.78 -63.55
C LYS A 858 -2.76 27.54 -64.81
N GLY A 859 -2.77 26.89 -65.98
CA GLY A 859 -3.22 27.49 -67.24
C GLY A 859 -4.74 27.66 -67.38
N GLN A 860 -5.55 27.11 -66.47
CA GLN A 860 -7.00 27.33 -66.39
C GLN A 860 -7.40 28.38 -65.34
N LEU A 861 -6.47 28.78 -64.47
CA LEU A 861 -6.67 29.76 -63.39
C LEU A 861 -6.11 31.17 -63.73
N GLU A 862 -5.32 31.29 -64.81
CA GLU A 862 -5.02 32.54 -65.53
C GLU A 862 -6.08 32.81 -66.61
#